data_AF-A0A0S2HVP8-F1
#
_entry.id   AF-A0A0S2HVP8-F1
#
_cell.length_a   1.000
_cell.length_b   1.000
_cell.length_c   1.000
_cell.angle_alpha   90.00
_cell.angle_beta   90.00
_cell.angle_gamma   90.00
#
_symmetry.space_group_name_H-M   'P 1'
#
loop_
_entity.id
_entity.type
_entity.pdbx_description
1 polymer ?
#
loop_
_entity_poly.entity_id
_entity_poly.type
_entity_poly.pdbx_seq_one_letter_code
_entity_poly.pdbx_strand_id
1 'polypeptide(L)'
;MITNSLTVNFRCCLFLPFIFFSFNLLGQIELNNRYLDNYNDFFPHSIFSHFTHNDTIVFIYPDSISNTGLANELDEFVNQFSNHNIVLIGEEAIGNEFVKSNELIVFGNATINKWCNHFINDLPINDDILRGNSAISSWFNPKNPQRGCLIFSFPKGNTLPSLKGIGFGNQLAVKNDTSVIFQGFYNLRNNSLILSKKTDDKIKKNKKFKKVKDANLFLLPSCDDIKAKKLEKNEVERLIDNDINRNFDNIKDLEWLGSIARENEVICIGENHYFKSNINLRNRIFFYLNSIDSFPYILLEKPYSKTPIIEHFLTLSGNDSVSFYEKYISHVVHSQEEFELIKHIKRWNKTHKSKPLTLGCIDIEHQYKNLVNHVLLPLLLECTKDSIFFPDFQISNLQQLDSFIINAEKVINSTQIDHIGFLKRNDFENILSNLEATLLSYKAHNNSGFKGFSKIRNKKYIENILLFRRNNKNKKINKLCIFGGSNHYKKNTQDSLNIYYYLDKINLDTKNEVYSVRLLSLGYSFENLNLNSRHHKSMGRGYRRLIKKAKDYYELNNSKLNKFSIFPGITSILKDMMLLGCQLNGNPFKFDCIYWKKLVNKYNYNSRSDRLSSLGIYFDLCSFDKSIIIPYSQIINAIE
;
A
#
# COMPACT_ATOMS: atom_id res chain seq x y z
N MET A 1 63.86 18.98 9.72
CA MET A 1 64.08 20.10 10.66
C MET A 1 63.39 21.34 10.09
N ILE A 2 62.75 22.11 10.97
CA ILE A 2 61.96 23.32 10.75
C ILE A 2 60.53 23.07 10.25
N THR A 3 59.68 23.04 11.26
CA THR A 3 58.23 23.04 11.35
C THR A 3 57.64 24.39 10.93
N ASN A 4 56.45 24.40 10.33
CA ASN A 4 55.54 25.53 10.44
C ASN A 4 54.12 25.05 10.77
N SER A 5 53.70 25.51 11.94
CA SER A 5 52.45 25.32 12.65
C SER A 5 51.32 26.14 12.03
N LEU A 6 50.16 25.52 11.83
CA LEU A 6 48.90 26.25 11.71
C LEU A 6 48.10 26.05 13.00
N THR A 7 47.77 27.19 13.60
CA THR A 7 47.17 27.39 14.91
C THR A 7 45.72 26.90 14.91
N VAL A 8 45.44 25.86 15.69
CA VAL A 8 44.09 25.41 16.04
C VAL A 8 43.71 26.06 17.37
N ASN A 9 42.69 26.92 17.36
CA ASN A 9 42.11 27.46 18.59
C ASN A 9 41.15 26.43 19.18
N PHE A 10 41.60 25.75 20.24
CA PHE A 10 40.76 24.99 21.17
C PHE A 10 40.24 25.93 22.27
N ARG A 11 38.93 25.98 22.47
CA ARG A 11 38.32 26.29 23.78
C ARG A 11 37.33 25.18 24.11
N CYS A 12 37.69 24.38 25.10
CA CYS A 12 36.83 23.39 25.76
C CYS A 12 35.90 24.10 26.76
N CYS A 13 34.65 23.61 26.88
CA CYS A 13 33.96 23.37 28.16
C CYS A 13 32.66 22.54 27.95
N LEU A 14 32.73 21.27 28.35
CA LEU A 14 31.77 20.48 29.15
C LEU A 14 30.27 20.32 28.77
N PHE A 15 29.96 19.12 28.25
CA PHE A 15 28.97 18.10 28.66
C PHE A 15 27.46 18.38 28.99
N LEU A 16 26.61 17.57 28.29
CA LEU A 16 25.33 16.91 28.67
C LEU A 16 23.96 17.65 28.44
N PRO A 17 22.83 16.92 28.21
CA PRO A 17 22.33 16.50 26.89
C PRO A 17 20.91 17.01 26.58
N PHE A 18 20.61 17.57 25.40
CA PHE A 18 19.22 17.92 25.07
C PHE A 18 18.86 17.72 23.58
N ILE A 19 17.87 16.83 23.40
CA ILE A 19 16.61 16.98 22.67
C ILE A 19 16.63 17.17 21.13
N PHE A 20 15.90 16.24 20.50
CA PHE A 20 15.38 16.25 19.14
C PHE A 20 14.79 17.61 18.72
N PHE A 21 15.36 18.25 17.70
CA PHE A 21 14.69 19.30 16.94
C PHE A 21 14.07 18.71 15.67
N SER A 22 12.75 18.69 15.62
CA SER A 22 11.97 18.59 14.39
C SER A 22 11.74 19.99 13.81
N PHE A 23 12.15 20.19 12.57
CA PHE A 23 11.80 21.37 11.78
C PHE A 23 10.29 21.40 11.50
N ASN A 24 9.60 22.43 12.00
CA ASN A 24 8.32 22.90 11.46
C ASN A 24 8.55 24.30 10.90
N LEU A 25 8.69 24.40 9.57
CA LEU A 25 8.60 25.67 8.85
C LEU A 25 7.80 25.47 7.56
N LEU A 26 6.52 25.83 7.61
CA LEU A 26 5.62 26.18 6.50
C LEU A 26 4.46 26.88 7.20
N GLY A 27 4.40 28.21 7.23
CA GLY A 27 4.06 29.03 6.07
C GLY A 27 2.66 29.59 6.30
N GLN A 28 2.62 30.82 6.80
CA GLN A 28 1.43 31.61 7.10
C GLN A 28 0.45 31.64 5.92
N ILE A 29 -0.84 31.57 6.24
CA ILE A 29 -1.95 31.76 5.31
C ILE A 29 -2.26 33.26 5.31
N GLU A 30 -2.11 33.92 4.16
CA GLU A 30 -2.73 35.21 3.91
C GLU A 30 -4.23 35.01 3.64
N LEU A 31 -5.06 35.39 4.61
CA LEU A 31 -6.47 35.75 4.42
C LEU A 31 -6.77 36.92 5.37
N ASN A 32 -6.89 38.14 4.81
CA ASN A 32 -7.40 39.37 5.42
C ASN A 32 -7.15 39.57 6.93
N ASN A 33 -5.91 39.87 7.28
CA ASN A 33 -5.53 40.35 8.62
C ASN A 33 -5.89 41.83 8.80
N ARG A 34 -6.94 42.10 9.58
CA ARG A 34 -7.01 43.31 10.43
C ARG A 34 -7.46 43.05 11.87
N TYR A 35 -7.75 41.79 12.23
CA TYR A 35 -8.27 41.43 13.55
C TYR A 35 -7.54 40.29 14.26
N LEU A 36 -6.57 39.61 13.64
CA LEU A 36 -5.99 38.37 14.19
C LEU A 36 -4.67 38.55 14.96
N ASP A 37 -3.98 39.68 14.82
CA ASP A 37 -2.65 39.85 15.43
C ASP A 37 -2.69 40.18 16.94
N ASN A 38 -3.87 40.45 17.52
CA ASN A 38 -3.99 40.85 18.94
C ASN A 38 -4.33 39.72 19.92
N TYR A 39 -4.53 38.47 19.46
CA TYR A 39 -5.14 37.43 20.31
C TYR A 39 -4.21 36.26 20.68
N ASN A 40 -3.04 36.14 20.06
CA ASN A 40 -2.10 35.04 20.36
C ASN A 40 -1.22 35.27 21.60
N ASP A 41 -1.17 36.50 22.14
CA ASP A 41 -0.30 36.85 23.27
C ASP A 41 -0.89 36.43 24.64
N PHE A 42 -2.15 36.00 24.70
CA PHE A 42 -2.87 35.76 25.96
C PHE A 42 -2.79 34.33 26.50
N PHE A 43 -2.34 33.33 25.71
CA PHE A 43 -2.36 31.92 26.13
C PHE A 43 -1.00 31.24 25.92
N PRO A 44 -0.13 31.20 26.94
CA PRO A 44 1.21 30.61 26.81
C PRO A 44 1.20 29.07 26.70
N HIS A 45 0.10 28.38 27.02
CA HIS A 45 0.01 26.91 26.94
C HIS A 45 -1.30 26.38 26.32
N SER A 46 -1.14 25.55 25.28
CA SER A 46 -2.02 24.43 24.85
C SER A 46 -3.50 24.69 24.48
N ILE A 47 -3.82 25.76 23.75
CA ILE A 47 -5.06 25.80 22.95
C ILE A 47 -4.73 25.32 21.53
N PHE A 48 -5.33 24.20 21.09
CA PHE A 48 -5.04 23.65 19.75
C PHE A 48 -5.68 24.48 18.63
N SER A 49 -6.78 25.18 18.89
CA SER A 49 -7.43 26.09 17.95
C SER A 49 -8.53 26.91 18.61
N HIS A 50 -8.70 28.15 18.16
CA HIS A 50 -9.88 28.97 18.42
C HIS A 50 -10.53 29.35 17.09
N PHE A 51 -11.86 29.44 17.05
CA PHE A 51 -12.59 29.95 15.91
C PHE A 51 -13.74 30.83 16.37
N THR A 52 -13.96 31.93 15.64
CA THR A 52 -15.04 32.88 15.88
C THR A 52 -16.01 32.89 14.69
N HIS A 53 -17.30 32.76 14.95
CA HIS A 53 -18.32 33.00 13.92
C HIS A 53 -19.57 33.59 14.58
N ASN A 54 -20.04 34.74 14.10
CA ASN A 54 -21.28 35.42 14.54
C ASN A 54 -21.49 35.34 16.07
N ASP A 55 -20.70 36.11 16.80
CA ASP A 55 -20.80 36.30 18.26
C ASP A 55 -20.51 35.06 19.12
N THR A 56 -19.86 34.02 18.56
CA THR A 56 -19.56 32.77 19.28
C THR A 56 -18.07 32.41 19.19
N ILE A 57 -17.47 32.05 20.34
CA ILE A 57 -16.05 31.68 20.50
C ILE A 57 -15.96 30.23 20.99
N VAL A 58 -15.17 29.39 20.32
CA VAL A 58 -15.02 27.95 20.64
C VAL A 58 -13.58 27.61 21.01
N PHE A 59 -13.38 26.92 22.14
CA PHE A 59 -12.08 26.43 22.62
C PHE A 59 -12.05 24.89 22.74
N ILE A 60 -10.91 24.28 22.40
CA ILE A 60 -10.70 22.82 22.41
C ILE A 60 -9.41 22.49 23.17
N TYR A 61 -9.52 21.64 24.22
CA TYR A 61 -8.41 21.25 25.09
C TYR A 61 -8.12 19.73 25.05
N PRO A 62 -6.86 19.29 25.25
CA PRO A 62 -6.50 17.88 25.42
C PRO A 62 -6.59 17.39 26.89
N ASP A 63 -6.97 16.12 27.05
CA ASP A 63 -7.40 15.39 28.27
C ASP A 63 -6.37 15.21 29.42
N SER A 64 -5.44 16.12 29.69
CA SER A 64 -4.45 15.82 30.75
C SER A 64 -3.87 16.99 31.54
N ILE A 65 -4.57 18.12 31.67
CA ILE A 65 -4.10 19.22 32.52
C ILE A 65 -5.19 19.58 33.53
N SER A 66 -5.16 18.91 34.67
CA SER A 66 -5.71 19.48 35.90
C SER A 66 -4.87 20.72 36.22
N ASN A 67 -5.43 21.93 36.21
CA ASN A 67 -4.88 23.02 37.03
C ASN A 67 -5.81 24.24 37.10
N THR A 68 -5.99 24.72 38.33
CA THR A 68 -6.63 25.97 38.73
C THR A 68 -6.10 27.22 38.03
N GLY A 69 -4.89 27.18 37.44
CA GLY A 69 -4.34 28.28 36.64
C GLY A 69 -5.14 28.59 35.38
N LEU A 70 -5.65 27.56 34.69
CA LEU A 70 -6.44 27.74 33.46
C LEU A 70 -7.79 28.41 33.73
N ALA A 71 -8.37 28.20 34.92
CA ALA A 71 -9.63 28.81 35.32
C ALA A 71 -9.50 30.33 35.51
N ASN A 72 -8.40 30.78 36.12
CA ASN A 72 -8.14 32.21 36.34
C ASN A 72 -7.81 32.95 35.02
N GLU A 73 -7.06 32.32 34.12
CA GLU A 73 -6.77 32.85 32.78
C GLU A 73 -8.05 32.94 31.92
N LEU A 74 -8.96 31.96 32.05
CA LEU A 74 -10.27 32.01 31.41
C LEU A 74 -11.16 33.10 32.01
N ASP A 75 -11.15 33.34 33.32
CA ASP A 75 -11.92 34.42 33.94
C ASP A 75 -11.49 35.81 33.45
N GLU A 76 -10.19 36.08 33.35
CA GLU A 76 -9.69 37.35 32.79
C GLU A 76 -10.08 37.52 31.32
N PHE A 77 -10.02 36.44 30.54
CA PHE A 77 -10.37 36.47 29.13
C PHE A 77 -11.88 36.66 28.92
N VAL A 78 -12.73 35.89 29.61
CA VAL A 78 -14.20 35.93 29.47
C VAL A 78 -14.77 37.30 29.87
N ASN A 79 -14.20 37.94 30.89
CA ASN A 79 -14.61 39.29 31.31
C ASN A 79 -14.37 40.35 30.23
N GLN A 80 -13.43 40.12 29.30
CA GLN A 80 -13.18 41.00 28.16
C GLN A 80 -14.15 40.77 26.98
N PHE A 81 -14.89 39.65 26.95
CA PHE A 81 -15.80 39.27 25.85
C PHE A 81 -17.25 39.03 26.28
N SER A 82 -17.72 39.77 27.30
CA SER A 82 -19.02 39.63 27.98
C SER A 82 -20.30 39.61 27.11
N ASN A 83 -20.21 39.88 25.81
CA ASN A 83 -21.32 39.84 24.85
C ASN A 83 -21.31 38.64 23.89
N HIS A 84 -20.41 37.66 24.08
CA HIS A 84 -20.25 36.53 23.17
C HIS A 84 -20.64 35.19 23.82
N ASN A 85 -21.10 34.24 23.00
CA ASN A 85 -21.35 32.86 23.41
C ASN A 85 -20.04 32.07 23.46
N ILE A 86 -19.81 31.32 24.53
CA ILE A 86 -18.51 30.65 24.76
C ILE A 86 -18.72 29.14 24.88
N VAL A 87 -17.93 28.37 24.12
CA VAL A 87 -18.01 26.91 24.05
C VAL A 87 -16.71 26.27 24.52
N LEU A 88 -16.81 25.38 25.51
CA LEU A 88 -15.67 24.68 26.12
C LEU A 88 -15.80 23.16 25.94
N ILE A 89 -14.71 22.50 25.53
CA ILE A 89 -14.65 21.05 25.26
C ILE A 89 -13.49 20.43 26.05
N GLY A 90 -13.80 19.52 27.00
CA GLY A 90 -12.83 18.75 27.81
C GLY A 90 -13.49 17.95 28.96
N GLU A 91 -12.83 16.89 29.46
CA GLU A 91 -13.39 15.93 30.44
C GLU A 91 -13.73 16.51 31.83
N GLU A 92 -13.09 17.59 32.27
CA GLU A 92 -13.36 18.24 33.56
C GLU A 92 -13.50 19.76 33.41
N ALA A 93 -14.66 20.21 32.92
CA ALA A 93 -14.93 21.63 32.77
C ALA A 93 -15.97 22.11 33.79
N ILE A 94 -15.48 22.96 34.70
CA ILE A 94 -16.17 24.12 35.32
C ILE A 94 -16.75 23.91 36.73
N GLY A 95 -16.31 24.77 37.66
CA GLY A 95 -16.91 24.96 38.99
C GLY A 95 -18.15 25.85 38.97
N ASN A 96 -19.00 25.73 40.00
CA ASN A 96 -20.36 26.28 40.06
C ASN A 96 -20.54 27.80 39.84
N GLU A 97 -19.47 28.61 39.87
CA GLU A 97 -19.56 30.08 39.80
C GLU A 97 -19.58 30.64 38.37
N PHE A 98 -19.11 29.88 37.37
CA PHE A 98 -18.91 30.35 35.99
C PHE A 98 -20.21 30.55 35.17
N VAL A 99 -21.36 30.10 35.68
CA VAL A 99 -22.59 29.86 34.88
C VAL A 99 -23.59 31.03 34.91
N LYS A 100 -23.37 32.06 35.73
CA LYS A 100 -24.41 33.07 36.00
C LYS A 100 -24.57 34.17 34.93
N SER A 101 -23.61 34.39 34.05
CA SER A 101 -23.64 35.55 33.13
C SER A 101 -23.85 35.23 31.64
N ASN A 102 -23.37 34.10 31.12
CA ASN A 102 -23.33 33.84 29.66
C ASN A 102 -24.09 32.57 29.22
N GLU A 103 -24.49 32.49 27.94
CA GLU A 103 -24.95 31.22 27.34
C GLU A 103 -23.74 30.31 27.13
N LEU A 104 -23.47 29.47 28.12
CA LEU A 104 -22.33 28.56 28.16
C LEU A 104 -22.69 27.21 27.51
N ILE A 105 -21.89 26.75 26.54
CA ILE A 105 -22.03 25.41 25.94
C ILE A 105 -20.90 24.52 26.44
N VAL A 106 -21.24 23.47 27.18
CA VAL A 106 -20.28 22.53 27.77
C VAL A 106 -20.42 21.17 27.08
N PHE A 107 -19.29 20.61 26.61
CA PHE A 107 -19.23 19.28 26.00
C PHE A 107 -18.48 18.32 26.92
N GLY A 108 -19.15 17.25 27.39
CA GLY A 108 -18.54 16.25 28.28
C GLY A 108 -19.40 15.00 28.45
N ASN A 109 -18.85 13.97 29.12
CA ASN A 109 -19.58 12.74 29.43
C ASN A 109 -20.55 12.95 30.62
N ALA A 110 -21.84 12.73 30.38
CA ALA A 110 -22.91 13.00 31.35
C ALA A 110 -22.77 12.27 32.70
N THR A 111 -22.16 11.07 32.73
CA THR A 111 -22.01 10.29 33.97
C THR A 111 -20.94 10.85 34.92
N ILE A 112 -20.06 11.73 34.43
CA ILE A 112 -18.92 12.28 35.19
C ILE A 112 -19.17 13.76 35.53
N ASN A 113 -19.93 14.47 34.70
CA ASN A 113 -20.27 15.87 34.93
C ASN A 113 -21.34 16.00 36.04
N LYS A 114 -20.93 16.45 37.24
CA LYS A 114 -21.79 16.61 38.43
C LYS A 114 -23.01 17.51 38.20
N TRP A 115 -22.89 18.50 37.30
CA TRP A 115 -23.98 19.43 36.98
C TRP A 115 -25.05 18.76 36.10
N CYS A 116 -24.64 18.00 35.07
CA CYS A 116 -25.55 17.20 34.25
C CYS A 116 -26.28 16.14 35.08
N ASN A 117 -25.58 15.51 36.03
CA ASN A 117 -26.15 14.47 36.89
C ASN A 117 -27.28 14.99 37.81
N HIS A 118 -27.26 16.28 38.16
CA HIS A 118 -28.31 16.90 39.00
C HIS A 118 -29.63 17.08 38.24
N PHE A 119 -29.59 17.33 36.93
CA PHE A 119 -30.77 17.58 36.09
C PHE A 119 -31.26 16.34 35.31
N ILE A 120 -30.47 15.26 35.26
CA ILE A 120 -30.83 14.02 34.55
C ILE A 120 -32.01 13.28 35.18
N ASN A 121 -32.17 13.36 36.51
CA ASN A 121 -33.26 12.70 37.22
C ASN A 121 -34.65 13.29 36.92
N ASP A 122 -34.70 14.51 36.38
CA ASP A 122 -35.94 15.19 36.00
C ASP A 122 -36.34 14.98 34.53
N LEU A 123 -35.52 14.24 33.76
CA LEU A 123 -35.80 13.92 32.36
C LEU A 123 -36.51 12.56 32.23
N PRO A 124 -37.47 12.39 31.30
CA PRO A 124 -38.21 11.15 31.11
C PRO A 124 -37.39 10.13 30.30
N ILE A 125 -36.20 9.76 30.79
CA ILE A 125 -35.28 8.84 30.13
C ILE A 125 -35.24 7.53 30.92
N ASN A 126 -35.36 6.40 30.23
CA ASN A 126 -35.39 5.08 30.83
C ASN A 126 -34.00 4.68 31.37
N ASP A 127 -33.92 4.15 32.59
CA ASP A 127 -32.68 3.86 33.34
C ASP A 127 -31.65 2.99 32.58
N ASP A 128 -32.12 2.13 31.67
CA ASP A 128 -31.27 1.23 30.88
C ASP A 128 -30.35 1.96 29.88
N ILE A 129 -30.68 3.21 29.50
CA ILE A 129 -29.85 4.01 28.57
C ILE A 129 -28.63 4.61 29.29
N LEU A 130 -28.73 4.86 30.59
CA LEU A 130 -27.69 5.52 31.40
C LEU A 130 -26.55 4.57 31.82
N ARG A 131 -26.75 3.24 31.76
CA ARG A 131 -25.80 2.24 32.28
C ARG A 131 -24.85 1.63 31.25
N GLY A 132 -24.95 2.02 29.97
CA GLY A 132 -24.01 1.59 28.92
C GLY A 132 -22.87 2.58 28.74
N ASN A 133 -21.67 2.12 28.32
CA ASN A 133 -20.49 2.93 27.96
C ASN A 133 -20.69 3.89 26.75
N SER A 134 -21.86 4.52 26.63
CA SER A 134 -22.20 5.47 25.58
C SER A 134 -21.97 6.88 26.12
N ALA A 135 -21.16 7.69 25.43
CA ALA A 135 -20.99 9.10 25.80
C ALA A 135 -22.29 9.85 25.46
N ILE A 136 -23.04 10.22 26.50
CA ILE A 136 -24.14 11.16 26.39
C ILE A 136 -23.54 12.56 26.49
N SER A 137 -23.78 13.41 25.50
CA SER A 137 -23.39 14.82 25.53
C SER A 137 -24.67 15.67 25.52
N SER A 138 -24.90 16.44 26.57
CA SER A 138 -26.11 17.26 26.71
C SER A 138 -25.83 18.75 26.47
N TRP A 139 -26.75 19.42 25.77
CA TRP A 139 -26.85 20.87 25.71
C TRP A 139 -27.96 21.34 26.65
N PHE A 140 -27.63 22.23 27.59
CA PHE A 140 -28.61 22.92 28.43
C PHE A 140 -28.38 24.42 28.35
N ASN A 141 -29.46 25.18 28.15
CA ASN A 141 -29.44 26.61 28.38
C ASN A 141 -29.67 26.86 29.89
N PRO A 142 -28.71 27.44 30.63
CA PRO A 142 -28.85 27.64 32.08
C PRO A 142 -30.02 28.54 32.48
N LYS A 143 -30.45 29.43 31.57
CA LYS A 143 -31.60 30.33 31.79
C LYS A 143 -32.94 29.68 31.43
N ASN A 144 -32.94 28.58 30.66
CA ASN A 144 -34.17 27.86 30.32
C ASN A 144 -33.90 26.35 30.04
N PRO A 145 -33.82 25.52 31.10
CA PRO A 145 -33.40 24.12 31.00
C PRO A 145 -34.31 23.24 30.11
N GLN A 146 -35.59 23.61 29.97
CA GLN A 146 -36.59 22.88 29.18
C GLN A 146 -36.40 23.00 27.67
N ARG A 147 -35.52 23.90 27.19
CA ARG A 147 -35.18 24.04 25.77
C ARG A 147 -33.90 23.31 25.37
N GLY A 148 -33.29 22.54 26.28
CA GLY A 148 -32.08 21.76 26.00
C GLY A 148 -32.25 20.68 24.94
N CYS A 149 -31.14 20.24 24.35
CA CYS A 149 -31.06 19.21 23.32
C CYS A 149 -30.04 18.17 23.77
N LEU A 150 -30.41 16.90 23.72
CA LEU A 150 -29.47 15.80 23.96
C LEU A 150 -28.88 15.30 22.65
N ILE A 151 -27.55 15.17 22.61
CA ILE A 151 -26.80 14.59 21.51
C ILE A 151 -26.23 13.26 21.98
N PHE A 152 -26.56 12.18 21.28
CA PHE A 152 -26.08 10.84 21.58
C PHE A 152 -24.93 10.44 20.67
N SER A 153 -23.87 9.89 21.23
CA SER A 153 -22.79 9.22 20.51
C SER A 153 -22.78 7.73 20.86
N PHE A 154 -22.89 6.85 19.86
CA PHE A 154 -22.96 5.40 20.08
C PHE A 154 -21.74 4.66 19.51
N PRO A 155 -21.15 3.72 20.26
CA PRO A 155 -20.24 2.74 19.71
C PRO A 155 -20.94 1.83 18.70
N LYS A 156 -20.19 1.36 17.71
CA LYS A 156 -20.69 0.59 16.57
C LYS A 156 -21.32 -0.74 17.02
N GLY A 157 -22.63 -0.91 16.83
CA GLY A 157 -23.29 -2.22 16.94
C GLY A 157 -24.60 -2.29 17.73
N ASN A 158 -25.02 -1.23 18.43
CA ASN A 158 -26.24 -1.26 19.24
C ASN A 158 -27.44 -0.58 18.53
N THR A 159 -28.61 -1.21 18.61
CA THR A 159 -29.90 -0.67 18.14
C THR A 159 -30.71 -0.08 19.30
N LEU A 160 -31.30 1.10 19.09
CA LEU A 160 -32.27 1.71 20.02
C LEU A 160 -33.59 0.91 20.02
N PRO A 161 -34.14 0.51 21.18
CA PRO A 161 -35.32 -0.36 21.25
C PRO A 161 -36.64 0.23 20.68
N SER A 162 -36.72 1.52 20.40
CA SER A 162 -37.98 2.19 19.98
C SER A 162 -37.93 2.91 18.63
N LEU A 163 -36.85 2.76 17.85
CA LEU A 163 -36.79 3.21 16.45
C LEU A 163 -36.49 1.99 15.57
N LYS A 164 -37.50 1.52 14.82
CA LYS A 164 -37.28 0.49 13.78
C LYS A 164 -36.39 1.06 12.67
N GLY A 165 -35.07 0.92 12.84
CA GLY A 165 -34.05 1.28 11.85
C GLY A 165 -32.64 0.91 12.33
N ILE A 166 -31.90 0.14 11.53
CA ILE A 166 -30.52 -0.26 11.81
C ILE A 166 -29.59 0.93 11.49
N GLY A 167 -28.91 1.47 12.50
CA GLY A 167 -27.95 2.58 12.37
C GLY A 167 -26.52 2.10 12.10
N PHE A 168 -25.81 2.77 11.18
CA PHE A 168 -24.37 2.58 10.94
C PHE A 168 -23.62 3.92 11.06
N GLY A 169 -22.67 4.01 12.01
CA GLY A 169 -21.63 5.05 12.08
C GLY A 169 -22.06 6.46 12.54
N ASN A 170 -21.13 7.43 12.43
CA ASN A 170 -21.18 8.85 12.87
C ASN A 170 -22.40 9.65 12.36
N GLN A 171 -23.57 9.38 12.91
CA GLN A 171 -24.80 10.12 12.65
C GLN A 171 -25.17 10.93 13.88
N LEU A 172 -25.46 12.21 13.66
CA LEU A 172 -26.05 13.10 14.66
C LEU A 172 -27.55 13.16 14.39
N ALA A 173 -28.35 12.91 15.43
CA ALA A 173 -29.79 13.10 15.40
C ALA A 173 -30.22 14.06 16.51
N VAL A 174 -31.03 15.07 16.17
CA VAL A 174 -31.66 15.97 17.14
C VAL A 174 -33.14 15.66 17.18
N LYS A 175 -33.68 15.43 18.37
CA LYS A 175 -35.10 15.11 18.60
C LYS A 175 -35.69 16.11 19.61
N ASN A 176 -36.93 16.52 19.36
CA ASN A 176 -37.85 17.06 20.36
C ASN A 176 -38.84 15.95 20.73
N ASP A 177 -39.46 16.01 21.93
CA ASP A 177 -40.45 15.10 22.51
C ASP A 177 -41.33 14.31 21.51
N THR A 178 -41.71 14.86 20.37
CA THR A 178 -42.54 14.16 19.37
C THR A 178 -41.93 13.96 17.97
N SER A 179 -40.75 14.50 17.63
CA SER A 179 -40.19 14.33 16.27
C SER A 179 -38.67 14.47 16.16
N VAL A 180 -38.08 13.73 15.21
CA VAL A 180 -36.67 13.90 14.80
C VAL A 180 -36.58 15.14 13.93
N ILE A 181 -35.99 16.21 14.48
CA ILE A 181 -35.84 17.51 13.82
C ILE A 181 -34.69 17.45 12.79
N PHE A 182 -33.65 16.65 13.07
CA PHE A 182 -32.42 16.65 12.28
C PHE A 182 -31.78 15.27 12.17
N GLN A 183 -31.23 14.96 11.00
CA GLN A 183 -30.30 13.84 10.79
C GLN A 183 -29.17 14.29 9.87
N GLY A 184 -27.94 14.29 10.39
CA GLY A 184 -26.74 14.71 9.67
C GLY A 184 -25.63 13.67 9.73
N PHE A 185 -24.75 13.68 8.73
CA PHE A 185 -23.53 12.88 8.73
C PHE A 185 -22.33 13.79 8.95
N TYR A 186 -21.54 13.48 9.98
CA TYR A 186 -20.29 14.19 10.24
C TYR A 186 -19.12 13.47 9.58
N ASN A 187 -18.46 14.13 8.62
CA ASN A 187 -17.31 13.56 7.94
C ASN A 187 -16.00 14.01 8.61
N LEU A 188 -15.45 13.12 9.45
CA LEU A 188 -14.22 13.36 10.22
C LEU A 188 -12.98 13.64 9.36
N ARG A 189 -12.97 13.30 8.07
CA ARG A 189 -11.80 13.56 7.21
C ARG A 189 -11.73 14.99 6.68
N ASN A 190 -12.81 15.76 6.80
CA ASN A 190 -12.91 17.07 6.15
C ASN A 190 -13.53 18.15 7.06
N ASN A 191 -13.87 17.82 8.32
CA ASN A 191 -14.56 18.73 9.25
C ASN A 191 -15.78 19.46 8.64
N SER A 192 -16.60 18.74 7.88
CA SER A 192 -17.78 19.31 7.22
C SER A 192 -19.07 18.57 7.58
N LEU A 193 -20.09 19.30 8.02
CA LEU A 193 -21.44 18.80 8.27
C LEU A 193 -22.25 18.85 6.97
N ILE A 194 -22.73 17.70 6.48
CA ILE A 194 -23.56 17.64 5.27
C ILE A 194 -25.02 17.45 5.68
N LEU A 195 -25.83 18.48 5.44
CA LEU A 195 -27.28 18.50 5.68
C LEU A 195 -28.00 17.92 4.46
N SER A 196 -28.87 16.92 4.62
CA SER A 196 -29.72 16.45 3.52
C SER A 196 -31.20 16.74 3.77
N LYS A 197 -31.79 17.64 2.99
CA LYS A 197 -33.26 17.74 2.83
C LYS A 197 -33.75 16.58 1.98
N LYS A 198 -34.75 15.84 2.48
CA LYS A 198 -35.39 14.70 1.79
C LYS A 198 -35.85 15.06 0.38
N THR A 199 -35.36 14.32 -0.61
CA THR A 199 -36.00 14.11 -1.91
C THR A 199 -35.65 12.69 -2.37
N ASP A 200 -36.63 11.79 -2.28
CA ASP A 200 -36.45 10.33 -2.40
C ASP A 200 -35.99 9.86 -3.80
N ASP A 201 -36.17 10.65 -4.85
CA ASP A 201 -35.72 10.28 -6.21
C ASP A 201 -34.23 10.55 -6.47
N LYS A 202 -33.60 11.48 -5.72
CA LYS A 202 -32.14 11.67 -5.76
C LYS A 202 -31.38 10.55 -5.03
N ILE A 203 -32.03 9.82 -4.12
CA ILE A 203 -31.41 8.76 -3.32
C ILE A 203 -31.11 7.51 -4.17
N LYS A 204 -31.95 7.18 -5.17
CA LYS A 204 -31.67 6.05 -6.08
C LYS A 204 -30.49 6.33 -7.03
N LYS A 205 -30.39 7.55 -7.59
CA LYS A 205 -29.21 7.97 -8.37
C LYS A 205 -27.96 8.08 -7.49
N ASN A 206 -28.06 8.66 -6.29
CA ASN A 206 -26.93 8.77 -5.37
C ASN A 206 -26.47 7.41 -4.80
N LYS A 207 -27.33 6.41 -4.62
CA LYS A 207 -26.91 5.06 -4.21
C LYS A 207 -26.04 4.37 -5.26
N LYS A 208 -26.29 4.60 -6.56
CA LYS A 208 -25.46 4.09 -7.66
C LYS A 208 -24.08 4.79 -7.68
N PHE A 209 -24.05 6.12 -7.55
CA PHE A 209 -22.80 6.89 -7.49
C PHE A 209 -21.99 6.67 -6.19
N LYS A 210 -22.65 6.44 -5.05
CA LYS A 210 -22.01 6.16 -3.76
C LYS A 210 -21.31 4.80 -3.76
N LYS A 211 -21.92 3.76 -4.36
CA LYS A 211 -21.27 2.45 -4.57
C LYS A 211 -20.03 2.51 -5.48
N VAL A 212 -19.99 3.43 -6.45
CA VAL A 212 -18.81 3.62 -7.32
C VAL A 212 -17.66 4.30 -6.56
N LYS A 213 -17.95 5.28 -5.68
CA LYS A 213 -16.94 5.87 -4.78
C LYS A 213 -16.38 4.85 -3.77
N ASP A 214 -17.20 3.94 -3.26
CA ASP A 214 -16.77 2.89 -2.32
C ASP A 214 -15.83 1.85 -2.96
N ALA A 215 -15.83 1.72 -4.29
CA ALA A 215 -14.94 0.82 -5.01
C ALA A 215 -13.49 1.36 -5.15
N ASN A 216 -13.26 2.66 -4.92
CA ASN A 216 -12.02 3.39 -5.26
C ASN A 216 -11.57 3.15 -6.71
N LEU A 217 -12.52 3.01 -7.65
CA LEU A 217 -12.23 2.92 -9.08
C LEU A 217 -12.60 4.25 -9.73
N PHE A 218 -11.66 4.85 -10.45
CA PHE A 218 -11.87 6.11 -11.17
C PHE A 218 -11.94 5.80 -12.64
N LEU A 219 -12.95 6.36 -13.32
CA LEU A 219 -13.00 6.24 -14.76
C LEU A 219 -11.82 6.95 -15.38
N LEU A 220 -11.22 6.26 -16.35
CA LEU A 220 -10.24 6.90 -17.20
C LEU A 220 -10.99 7.78 -18.18
N PRO A 221 -10.56 9.04 -18.36
CA PRO A 221 -11.14 9.87 -19.38
C PRO A 221 -10.87 9.20 -20.75
N SER A 222 -11.87 9.22 -21.65
CA SER A 222 -11.67 8.66 -22.98
C SER A 222 -10.68 9.52 -23.76
N CYS A 223 -9.99 8.93 -24.74
CA CYS A 223 -9.05 9.70 -25.57
C CYS A 223 -9.77 10.87 -26.31
N ASP A 224 -11.08 10.76 -26.53
CA ASP A 224 -11.93 11.79 -27.15
C ASP A 224 -12.38 12.88 -26.15
N ASP A 225 -12.55 12.54 -24.87
CA ASP A 225 -12.99 13.49 -23.83
C ASP A 225 -11.93 14.53 -23.47
N ILE A 226 -10.69 14.38 -23.97
CA ILE A 226 -9.58 15.19 -23.48
C ILE A 226 -8.98 16.04 -24.60
N LYS A 227 -9.39 17.31 -24.61
CA LYS A 227 -8.73 18.39 -25.35
C LYS A 227 -7.34 18.66 -24.74
N ALA A 228 -6.37 17.82 -25.08
CA ALA A 228 -5.04 17.90 -24.49
C ALA A 228 -4.31 19.19 -24.92
N LYS A 229 -3.76 19.92 -23.93
CA LYS A 229 -2.59 20.78 -24.17
C LYS A 229 -1.49 19.87 -24.70
N LYS A 230 -0.94 20.20 -25.87
CA LYS A 230 0.13 19.43 -26.52
C LYS A 230 1.33 19.32 -25.57
N LEU A 231 1.54 18.16 -24.97
CA LEU A 231 2.90 17.74 -24.69
C LEU A 231 3.55 17.44 -26.04
N GLU A 232 4.72 18.02 -26.29
CA GLU A 232 5.38 17.81 -27.57
C GLU A 232 5.83 16.35 -27.67
N LYS A 233 5.35 15.66 -28.71
CA LYS A 233 5.63 14.24 -28.98
C LYS A 233 7.13 13.92 -29.04
N ASN A 234 7.97 14.93 -29.24
CA ASN A 234 9.42 14.82 -29.35
C ASN A 234 10.13 14.49 -28.02
N GLU A 235 9.43 14.57 -26.89
CA GLU A 235 10.04 14.35 -25.56
C GLU A 235 9.90 12.89 -25.04
N VAL A 236 9.25 11.99 -25.79
CA VAL A 236 9.01 10.60 -25.37
C VAL A 236 9.28 9.57 -26.46
N GLU A 237 9.83 8.43 -26.05
CA GLU A 237 10.07 7.29 -26.94
C GLU A 237 9.02 6.20 -26.68
N ARG A 238 8.25 5.87 -27.71
CA ARG A 238 7.24 4.81 -27.67
C ARG A 238 7.90 3.42 -27.63
N LEU A 239 7.33 2.54 -26.83
CA LEU A 239 7.69 1.12 -26.74
C LEU A 239 6.53 0.23 -27.22
N ILE A 240 6.84 -1.01 -27.58
CA ILE A 240 5.84 -2.02 -27.96
C ILE A 240 5.24 -2.68 -26.70
N ASP A 241 3.92 -2.86 -26.66
CA ASP A 241 3.23 -3.47 -25.50
C ASP A 241 3.08 -5.01 -25.56
N ASN A 242 3.20 -5.58 -26.76
CA ASN A 242 3.06 -7.03 -26.96
C ASN A 242 4.17 -7.79 -26.23
N ASP A 243 3.91 -9.05 -25.88
CA ASP A 243 4.93 -9.94 -25.32
C ASP A 243 6.03 -10.24 -26.37
N ILE A 244 7.14 -10.83 -25.91
CA ILE A 244 8.22 -11.30 -26.78
C ILE A 244 7.67 -12.31 -27.81
N ASN A 245 7.98 -12.08 -29.09
CA ASN A 245 7.49 -12.93 -30.16
C ASN A 245 8.33 -14.21 -30.32
N ARG A 246 7.91 -15.09 -31.25
CA ARG A 246 8.55 -16.39 -31.46
C ARG A 246 10.03 -16.29 -31.87
N ASN A 247 10.38 -15.25 -32.61
CA ASN A 247 11.71 -15.04 -33.17
C ASN A 247 12.61 -14.18 -32.28
N PHE A 248 12.07 -13.64 -31.18
CA PHE A 248 12.76 -12.72 -30.27
C PHE A 248 13.22 -11.40 -30.94
N ASP A 249 12.59 -10.98 -32.04
CA ASP A 249 13.02 -9.82 -32.85
C ASP A 249 12.25 -8.52 -32.53
N ASN A 250 11.13 -8.59 -31.80
CA ASN A 250 10.35 -7.42 -31.40
C ASN A 250 10.96 -6.70 -30.18
N ILE A 251 12.25 -6.38 -30.25
CA ILE A 251 13.04 -5.78 -29.16
C ILE A 251 13.81 -4.51 -29.57
N LYS A 252 13.63 -4.03 -30.80
CA LYS A 252 14.38 -2.89 -31.36
C LYS A 252 14.21 -1.59 -30.56
N ASP A 253 13.00 -1.31 -30.06
CA ASP A 253 12.70 -0.17 -29.18
C ASP A 253 13.38 -0.26 -27.79
N LEU A 254 14.12 -1.33 -27.52
CA LEU A 254 14.92 -1.51 -26.31
C LEU A 254 16.43 -1.28 -26.53
N GLU A 255 16.87 -0.85 -27.73
CA GLU A 255 18.28 -0.61 -28.08
C GLU A 255 19.02 0.28 -27.05
N TRP A 256 18.31 1.21 -26.42
CA TRP A 256 18.84 2.09 -25.37
C TRP A 256 19.38 1.34 -24.14
N LEU A 257 18.99 0.09 -23.91
CA LEU A 257 19.53 -0.76 -22.84
C LEU A 257 20.91 -1.36 -23.18
N GLY A 258 21.41 -1.22 -24.42
CA GLY A 258 22.60 -1.93 -24.87
C GLY A 258 23.90 -1.59 -24.12
N SER A 259 24.19 -0.30 -23.90
CA SER A 259 25.35 0.10 -23.08
C SER A 259 25.16 -0.26 -21.61
N ILE A 260 23.95 0.01 -21.08
CA ILE A 260 23.56 -0.29 -19.70
C ILE A 260 23.78 -1.78 -19.38
N ALA A 261 23.36 -2.68 -20.27
CA ALA A 261 23.52 -4.12 -20.10
C ALA A 261 24.99 -4.53 -19.94
N ARG A 262 25.89 -3.90 -20.70
CA ARG A 262 27.33 -4.20 -20.66
C ARG A 262 27.99 -3.67 -19.39
N GLU A 263 27.60 -2.48 -18.95
CA GLU A 263 28.19 -1.77 -17.80
C GLU A 263 27.68 -2.24 -16.43
N ASN A 264 26.56 -2.98 -16.39
CA ASN A 264 25.92 -3.38 -15.14
C ASN A 264 25.86 -4.89 -14.98
N GLU A 265 26.07 -5.35 -13.75
CA GLU A 265 25.92 -6.75 -13.34
C GLU A 265 24.49 -7.08 -12.95
N VAL A 266 23.71 -6.09 -12.51
CA VAL A 266 22.33 -6.30 -12.07
C VAL A 266 21.39 -5.28 -12.71
N ILE A 267 20.32 -5.78 -13.33
CA ILE A 267 19.20 -4.97 -13.79
C ILE A 267 17.98 -5.28 -12.92
N CYS A 268 17.53 -4.32 -12.13
CA CYS A 268 16.35 -4.39 -11.29
C CYS A 268 15.15 -3.75 -12.01
N ILE A 269 14.03 -4.48 -12.14
CA ILE A 269 12.81 -4.02 -12.79
C ILE A 269 11.68 -3.99 -11.74
N GLY A 270 11.30 -2.78 -11.36
CA GLY A 270 10.29 -2.50 -10.36
C GLY A 270 8.92 -2.20 -10.93
N GLU A 271 7.92 -2.96 -10.52
CA GLU A 271 6.56 -2.90 -11.07
C GLU A 271 5.50 -2.55 -10.01
N ASN A 272 4.27 -2.31 -10.46
CA ASN A 272 3.07 -2.34 -9.63
C ASN A 272 2.22 -3.53 -10.05
N HIS A 273 1.86 -4.42 -9.12
CA HIS A 273 1.39 -5.78 -9.43
C HIS A 273 0.17 -5.91 -10.35
N TYR A 274 0.13 -7.05 -11.06
CA TYR A 274 -1.01 -7.62 -11.81
C TYR A 274 -1.34 -7.01 -13.17
N PHE A 275 -0.45 -6.21 -13.75
CA PHE A 275 -0.61 -5.68 -15.11
C PHE A 275 0.12 -6.55 -16.13
N LYS A 276 -0.61 -7.03 -17.14
CA LYS A 276 -0.08 -7.85 -18.23
C LYS A 276 1.03 -7.14 -19.02
N SER A 277 0.88 -5.86 -19.31
CA SER A 277 1.89 -5.05 -20.00
C SER A 277 3.21 -4.94 -19.23
N ASN A 278 3.17 -4.84 -17.88
CA ASN A 278 4.39 -4.91 -17.07
C ASN A 278 5.14 -6.23 -17.31
N ILE A 279 4.41 -7.33 -17.39
CA ILE A 279 4.97 -8.67 -17.62
C ILE A 279 5.51 -8.81 -19.05
N ASN A 280 4.76 -8.39 -20.06
CA ASN A 280 5.20 -8.42 -21.45
C ASN A 280 6.51 -7.65 -21.62
N LEU A 281 6.56 -6.43 -21.08
CA LEU A 281 7.74 -5.58 -21.18
C LEU A 281 8.93 -6.15 -20.39
N ARG A 282 8.70 -6.73 -19.19
CA ARG A 282 9.72 -7.49 -18.47
C ARG A 282 10.31 -8.60 -19.33
N ASN A 283 9.48 -9.41 -19.99
CA ASN A 283 9.96 -10.49 -20.84
C ASN A 283 10.82 -9.94 -21.98
N ARG A 284 10.33 -8.91 -22.67
CA ARG A 284 11.08 -8.26 -23.76
C ARG A 284 12.41 -7.70 -23.30
N ILE A 285 12.46 -7.02 -22.15
CA ILE A 285 13.71 -6.54 -21.54
C ILE A 285 14.67 -7.71 -21.29
N PHE A 286 14.19 -8.78 -20.63
CA PHE A 286 15.05 -9.92 -20.30
C PHE A 286 15.65 -10.62 -21.54
N PHE A 287 14.85 -10.81 -22.60
CA PHE A 287 15.35 -11.40 -23.85
C PHE A 287 16.24 -10.43 -24.63
N TYR A 288 15.97 -9.12 -24.61
CA TYR A 288 16.87 -8.12 -25.18
C TYR A 288 18.24 -8.16 -24.50
N LEU A 289 18.28 -8.16 -23.16
CA LEU A 289 19.52 -8.25 -22.39
C LEU A 289 20.36 -9.47 -22.80
N ASN A 290 19.72 -10.61 -23.05
CA ASN A 290 20.39 -11.84 -23.48
C ASN A 290 20.76 -11.90 -24.98
N SER A 291 20.20 -11.01 -25.80
CA SER A 291 20.60 -10.84 -27.20
C SER A 291 21.89 -10.01 -27.33
N ILE A 292 22.14 -9.11 -26.38
CA ILE A 292 23.29 -8.19 -26.40
C ILE A 292 24.41 -8.66 -25.48
N ASP A 293 24.07 -9.18 -24.32
CA ASP A 293 25.00 -9.67 -23.29
C ASP A 293 24.46 -11.01 -22.72
N SER A 294 25.01 -11.49 -21.61
CA SER A 294 24.58 -12.74 -20.99
C SER A 294 24.03 -12.49 -19.59
N PHE A 295 22.71 -12.47 -19.47
CA PHE A 295 21.96 -12.41 -18.21
C PHE A 295 21.28 -13.77 -17.98
N PRO A 296 22.02 -14.80 -17.53
CA PRO A 296 21.51 -16.17 -17.47
C PRO A 296 20.34 -16.36 -16.50
N TYR A 297 20.10 -15.42 -15.60
CA TYR A 297 19.05 -15.51 -14.59
C TYR A 297 18.04 -14.37 -14.71
N ILE A 298 16.76 -14.74 -14.76
CA ILE A 298 15.67 -13.87 -14.35
C ILE A 298 15.21 -14.29 -12.95
N LEU A 299 15.33 -13.39 -11.97
CA LEU A 299 14.90 -13.60 -10.60
C LEU A 299 13.55 -12.91 -10.38
N LEU A 300 12.54 -13.66 -9.94
CA LEU A 300 11.17 -13.17 -9.73
C LEU A 300 10.83 -13.09 -8.24
N GLU A 301 10.09 -12.04 -7.86
CA GLU A 301 9.41 -11.92 -6.55
C GLU A 301 8.26 -12.95 -6.43
N LYS A 302 8.63 -14.22 -6.30
CA LYS A 302 7.77 -15.40 -6.23
C LYS A 302 8.38 -16.44 -5.28
N PRO A 303 7.58 -17.34 -4.69
CA PRO A 303 8.08 -18.34 -3.74
C PRO A 303 9.25 -19.16 -4.28
N TYR A 304 10.33 -19.30 -3.49
CA TYR A 304 11.59 -19.93 -3.91
C TYR A 304 11.41 -21.34 -4.47
N SER A 305 10.53 -22.14 -3.87
CA SER A 305 10.21 -23.51 -4.28
C SER A 305 9.89 -23.69 -5.75
N LYS A 306 9.37 -22.64 -6.41
CA LYS A 306 9.13 -22.65 -7.85
C LYS A 306 10.40 -22.82 -8.67
N THR A 307 11.55 -22.37 -8.18
CA THR A 307 12.84 -22.45 -8.88
C THR A 307 13.15 -23.90 -9.29
N PRO A 308 13.41 -24.84 -8.36
CA PRO A 308 13.79 -26.19 -8.75
C PRO A 308 12.67 -26.95 -9.47
N ILE A 309 11.40 -26.63 -9.21
CA ILE A 309 10.24 -27.24 -9.89
C ILE A 309 10.21 -26.83 -11.37
N ILE A 310 10.34 -25.53 -11.66
CA ILE A 310 10.35 -25.00 -13.03
C ILE A 310 11.62 -25.45 -13.77
N GLU A 311 12.79 -25.41 -13.13
CA GLU A 311 14.04 -25.84 -13.77
C GLU A 311 13.98 -27.32 -14.19
N HIS A 312 13.42 -28.20 -13.35
CA HIS A 312 13.19 -29.59 -13.75
C HIS A 312 12.25 -29.68 -14.95
N PHE A 313 11.11 -28.97 -14.94
CA PHE A 313 10.15 -28.93 -16.05
C PHE A 313 10.78 -28.43 -17.37
N LEU A 314 11.72 -27.50 -17.31
CA LEU A 314 12.44 -27.01 -18.50
C LEU A 314 13.30 -28.10 -19.16
N THR A 315 13.76 -29.10 -18.41
CA THR A 315 14.53 -30.24 -18.95
C THR A 315 13.69 -31.36 -19.57
N LEU A 316 12.40 -31.45 -19.22
CA LEU A 316 11.50 -32.50 -19.70
C LEU A 316 11.03 -32.24 -21.14
N SER A 317 10.68 -33.32 -21.86
CA SER A 317 10.13 -33.24 -23.21
C SER A 317 8.96 -34.21 -23.40
N GLY A 318 8.19 -34.05 -24.48
CA GLY A 318 7.08 -34.96 -24.81
C GLY A 318 6.05 -35.14 -23.69
N ASN A 319 5.61 -36.38 -23.49
CA ASN A 319 4.58 -36.76 -22.51
C ASN A 319 5.01 -36.49 -21.06
N ASP A 320 6.29 -36.65 -20.73
CA ASP A 320 6.81 -36.40 -19.37
C ASP A 320 6.56 -34.95 -18.95
N SER A 321 6.71 -34.00 -19.88
CA SER A 321 6.43 -32.59 -19.63
C SER A 321 4.94 -32.36 -19.33
N VAL A 322 4.03 -33.09 -19.97
CA VAL A 322 2.57 -32.96 -19.74
C VAL A 322 2.21 -33.53 -18.38
N SER A 323 2.66 -34.75 -18.07
CA SER A 323 2.40 -35.38 -16.77
C SER A 323 3.01 -34.58 -15.60
N PHE A 324 4.21 -34.04 -15.77
CA PHE A 324 4.83 -33.18 -14.75
C PHE A 324 4.10 -31.84 -14.59
N TYR A 325 3.56 -31.29 -15.68
CA TYR A 325 2.75 -30.08 -15.60
C TYR A 325 1.51 -30.30 -14.74
N GLU A 326 0.77 -31.38 -15.01
CA GLU A 326 -0.44 -31.76 -14.28
C GLU A 326 -0.14 -32.05 -12.80
N LYS A 327 0.93 -32.81 -12.53
CA LYS A 327 1.30 -33.24 -11.16
C LYS A 327 1.88 -32.13 -10.29
N TYR A 328 2.64 -31.17 -10.86
CA TYR A 328 3.38 -30.20 -10.05
C TYR A 328 3.22 -28.74 -10.49
N ILE A 329 3.38 -28.42 -11.77
CA ILE A 329 3.37 -27.02 -12.24
C ILE A 329 2.01 -26.35 -12.01
N SER A 330 0.92 -27.06 -12.26
CA SER A 330 -0.47 -26.61 -12.05
C SER A 330 -0.73 -26.13 -10.61
N HIS A 331 0.00 -26.67 -9.63
CA HIS A 331 -0.15 -26.32 -8.21
C HIS A 331 0.66 -25.10 -7.79
N VAL A 332 1.64 -24.67 -8.59
CA VAL A 332 2.56 -23.57 -8.25
C VAL A 332 2.49 -22.40 -9.21
N VAL A 333 2.17 -22.60 -10.49
CA VAL A 333 2.02 -21.54 -11.50
C VAL A 333 0.54 -21.19 -11.66
N HIS A 334 0.18 -19.96 -11.30
CA HIS A 334 -1.22 -19.54 -11.17
C HIS A 334 -1.69 -18.56 -12.25
N SER A 335 -0.82 -18.17 -13.18
CA SER A 335 -1.18 -17.20 -14.23
C SER A 335 -0.62 -17.56 -15.59
N GLN A 336 -1.39 -17.25 -16.65
CA GLN A 336 -1.01 -17.52 -18.03
C GLN A 336 0.30 -16.83 -18.37
N GLU A 337 0.48 -15.58 -17.94
CA GLU A 337 1.66 -14.79 -18.23
C GLU A 337 2.94 -15.34 -17.56
N GLU A 338 2.81 -16.00 -16.41
CA GLU A 338 3.92 -16.73 -15.79
C GLU A 338 4.26 -17.99 -16.59
N PHE A 339 3.26 -18.73 -17.05
CA PHE A 339 3.47 -19.91 -17.88
C PHE A 339 4.05 -19.58 -19.27
N GLU A 340 3.64 -18.47 -19.88
CA GLU A 340 4.22 -18.01 -21.15
C GLU A 340 5.71 -17.65 -21.01
N LEU A 341 6.14 -17.03 -19.90
CA LEU A 341 7.57 -16.83 -19.65
C LEU A 341 8.34 -18.16 -19.63
N ILE A 342 7.82 -19.18 -18.95
CA ILE A 342 8.44 -20.52 -18.92
C ILE A 342 8.55 -21.10 -20.34
N LYS A 343 7.50 -20.97 -21.16
CA LYS A 343 7.55 -21.40 -22.57
C LYS A 343 8.59 -20.64 -23.39
N HIS A 344 8.70 -19.33 -23.20
CA HIS A 344 9.70 -18.51 -23.90
C HIS A 344 11.12 -18.92 -23.51
N ILE A 345 11.39 -19.18 -22.22
CA ILE A 345 12.67 -19.70 -21.75
C ILE A 345 12.97 -21.08 -22.36
N LYS A 346 11.99 -22.00 -22.36
CA LYS A 346 12.14 -23.32 -23.00
C LYS A 346 12.45 -23.20 -24.50
N ARG A 347 11.79 -22.27 -25.20
CA ARG A 347 12.06 -21.97 -26.62
C ARG A 347 13.46 -21.40 -26.84
N TRP A 348 13.91 -20.49 -25.99
CA TRP A 348 15.25 -19.93 -26.02
C TRP A 348 16.31 -21.02 -25.80
N ASN A 349 16.19 -21.79 -24.72
CA ASN A 349 17.17 -22.84 -24.36
C ASN A 349 17.29 -23.93 -25.43
N LYS A 350 16.22 -24.20 -26.17
CA LYS A 350 16.25 -25.13 -27.31
C LYS A 350 17.11 -24.61 -28.48
N THR A 351 17.08 -23.29 -28.73
CA THR A 351 17.72 -22.64 -29.88
C THR A 351 19.09 -22.02 -29.54
N HIS A 352 19.36 -21.74 -28.26
CA HIS A 352 20.56 -21.06 -27.77
C HIS A 352 21.28 -21.90 -26.70
N LYS A 353 21.68 -23.13 -27.06
CA LYS A 353 22.26 -24.11 -26.12
C LYS A 353 23.51 -23.63 -25.38
N SER A 354 24.29 -22.71 -25.97
CA SER A 354 25.49 -22.14 -25.35
C SER A 354 25.20 -21.04 -24.33
N LYS A 355 23.97 -20.52 -24.29
CA LYS A 355 23.51 -19.45 -23.38
C LYS A 355 22.13 -19.79 -22.79
N PRO A 356 22.03 -20.87 -21.99
CA PRO A 356 20.77 -21.24 -21.37
C PRO A 356 20.36 -20.18 -20.34
N LEU A 357 19.05 -19.95 -20.26
CA LEU A 357 18.42 -19.08 -19.27
C LEU A 357 17.75 -19.94 -18.21
N THR A 358 17.80 -19.45 -16.97
CA THR A 358 17.19 -20.04 -15.79
C THR A 358 16.23 -19.05 -15.16
N LEU A 359 15.11 -19.56 -14.65
CA LEU A 359 14.15 -18.79 -13.87
C LEU A 359 14.40 -19.05 -12.39
N GLY A 360 14.82 -18.02 -11.67
CA GLY A 360 14.91 -18.03 -10.21
C GLY A 360 13.72 -17.35 -9.56
N CYS A 361 13.29 -17.87 -8.42
CA CYS A 361 12.29 -17.27 -7.54
C CYS A 361 12.97 -16.98 -6.20
N ILE A 362 12.76 -15.78 -5.65
CA ILE A 362 13.55 -15.30 -4.49
C ILE A 362 12.71 -15.04 -3.22
N ASP A 363 11.40 -15.28 -3.26
CA ASP A 363 10.49 -15.03 -2.15
C ASP A 363 10.39 -16.19 -1.15
N ILE A 364 9.87 -15.87 0.03
CA ILE A 364 9.41 -16.86 1.00
C ILE A 364 8.13 -17.55 0.50
N GLU A 365 7.77 -18.66 1.15
CA GLU A 365 6.69 -19.56 0.73
C GLU A 365 5.29 -19.06 1.15
N HIS A 366 4.84 -17.94 0.59
CA HIS A 366 3.50 -17.37 0.91
C HIS A 366 2.32 -18.34 0.67
N GLN A 367 2.50 -19.34 -0.19
CA GLN A 367 1.50 -20.38 -0.52
C GLN A 367 1.87 -21.75 0.08
N TYR A 368 2.57 -21.77 1.22
CA TYR A 368 3.13 -22.98 1.85
C TYR A 368 2.15 -24.16 1.98
N LYS A 369 0.85 -23.92 2.22
CA LYS A 369 -0.14 -25.02 2.36
C LYS A 369 -0.24 -25.86 1.09
N ASN A 370 -0.35 -25.20 -0.06
CA ASN A 370 -0.46 -25.89 -1.35
C ASN A 370 0.86 -26.58 -1.68
N LEU A 371 1.98 -25.89 -1.49
CA LEU A 371 3.31 -26.44 -1.73
C LEU A 371 3.54 -27.71 -0.90
N VAL A 372 3.29 -27.66 0.40
CA VAL A 372 3.54 -28.81 1.27
C VAL A 372 2.60 -29.95 0.95
N ASN A 373 1.28 -29.71 0.91
CA ASN A 373 0.31 -30.79 0.77
C ASN A 373 0.36 -31.47 -0.62
N HIS A 374 0.69 -30.73 -1.67
CA HIS A 374 0.64 -31.26 -3.05
C HIS A 374 2.01 -31.55 -3.66
N VAL A 375 3.11 -31.05 -3.08
CA VAL A 375 4.46 -31.26 -3.62
C VAL A 375 5.36 -31.91 -2.58
N LEU A 376 5.68 -31.22 -1.48
CA LEU A 376 6.76 -31.67 -0.60
C LEU A 376 6.41 -32.93 0.20
N LEU A 377 5.20 -33.00 0.78
CA LEU A 377 4.77 -34.15 1.55
C LEU A 377 4.68 -35.42 0.69
N PRO A 378 4.04 -35.41 -0.50
CA PRO A 378 4.07 -36.56 -1.41
C PRO A 378 5.50 -37.03 -1.74
N LEU A 379 6.41 -36.11 -2.04
CA LEU A 379 7.80 -36.45 -2.36
C LEU A 379 8.54 -37.09 -1.17
N LEU A 380 8.32 -36.58 0.05
CA LEU A 380 8.91 -37.16 1.26
C LEU A 380 8.39 -38.58 1.53
N LEU A 381 7.07 -38.80 1.39
CA LEU A 381 6.45 -40.11 1.59
C LEU A 381 6.92 -41.14 0.54
N GLU A 382 7.10 -40.72 -0.73
CA GLU A 382 7.69 -41.56 -1.78
C GLU A 382 9.13 -41.98 -1.42
N CYS A 383 9.91 -41.11 -0.77
CA CYS A 383 11.32 -41.37 -0.45
C CYS A 383 11.52 -42.22 0.81
N THR A 384 10.77 -41.99 1.88
CA THR A 384 10.98 -42.72 3.15
C THR A 384 10.36 -44.11 3.14
N LYS A 385 9.31 -44.33 2.34
CA LYS A 385 8.40 -45.50 2.45
C LYS A 385 7.86 -45.73 3.88
N ASP A 386 8.04 -44.74 4.75
CA ASP A 386 7.76 -44.79 6.17
C ASP A 386 6.88 -43.59 6.50
N SER A 387 5.60 -43.88 6.72
CA SER A 387 4.59 -42.90 7.09
C SER A 387 4.67 -42.48 8.56
N ILE A 388 5.56 -43.07 9.37
CA ILE A 388 5.68 -42.77 10.81
C ILE A 388 5.99 -41.29 11.06
N PHE A 389 6.72 -40.63 10.16
CA PHE A 389 7.06 -39.21 10.29
C PHE A 389 5.88 -38.26 9.96
N PHE A 390 4.89 -38.74 9.19
CA PHE A 390 3.78 -37.93 8.70
C PHE A 390 2.44 -38.71 8.64
N PRO A 391 1.97 -39.35 9.74
CA PRO A 391 0.70 -40.04 9.72
C PRO A 391 -0.45 -39.03 9.60
N ASP A 392 -1.29 -39.17 8.57
CA ASP A 392 -2.46 -38.34 8.29
C ASP A 392 -2.19 -36.82 8.27
N PHE A 393 -0.99 -36.43 7.82
CA PHE A 393 -0.53 -35.06 7.92
C PHE A 393 -1.11 -34.17 6.81
N GLN A 394 -1.87 -33.13 7.19
CA GLN A 394 -2.30 -32.06 6.28
C GLN A 394 -2.03 -30.69 6.91
N ILE A 395 -1.34 -29.82 6.19
CA ILE A 395 -1.12 -28.45 6.64
C ILE A 395 -2.35 -27.58 6.35
N SER A 396 -2.91 -27.03 7.42
CA SER A 396 -3.99 -26.04 7.40
C SER A 396 -3.62 -24.72 8.07
N ASN A 397 -2.59 -24.67 8.92
CA ASN A 397 -2.22 -23.49 9.72
C ASN A 397 -0.69 -23.36 9.91
N LEU A 398 -0.23 -22.33 10.64
CA LEU A 398 1.20 -22.08 10.89
C LEU A 398 1.82 -23.03 11.92
N GLN A 399 1.05 -23.51 12.90
CA GLN A 399 1.56 -24.46 13.91
C GLN A 399 1.93 -25.79 13.27
N GLN A 400 1.08 -26.29 12.36
CA GLN A 400 1.36 -27.48 11.57
C GLN A 400 2.55 -27.29 10.62
N LEU A 401 2.80 -26.06 10.14
CA LEU A 401 3.99 -25.79 9.34
C LEU A 401 5.28 -25.99 10.16
N ASP A 402 5.29 -25.57 11.41
CA ASP A 402 6.43 -25.77 12.34
C ASP A 402 6.74 -27.27 12.50
N SER A 403 5.72 -28.07 12.81
CA SER A 403 5.86 -29.53 12.94
C SER A 403 6.33 -30.21 11.64
N PHE A 404 5.85 -29.73 10.49
CA PHE A 404 6.29 -30.25 9.20
C PHE A 404 7.78 -30.04 8.97
N ILE A 405 8.28 -28.82 9.20
CA ILE A 405 9.69 -28.48 9.00
C ILE A 405 10.57 -29.38 9.87
N ILE A 406 10.25 -29.52 11.16
CA ILE A 406 11.00 -30.37 12.10
C ILE A 406 11.03 -31.83 11.63
N ASN A 407 9.90 -32.38 11.18
CA ASN A 407 9.86 -33.77 10.73
C ASN A 407 10.58 -33.96 9.38
N ALA A 408 10.48 -32.99 8.47
CA ALA A 408 11.19 -33.03 7.19
C ALA A 408 12.72 -33.00 7.39
N GLU A 409 13.22 -32.18 8.32
CA GLU A 409 14.64 -32.14 8.67
C GLU A 409 15.12 -33.47 9.27
N LYS A 410 14.33 -34.10 10.14
CA LYS A 410 14.66 -35.42 10.69
C LYS A 410 14.81 -36.47 9.59
N VAL A 411 13.90 -36.47 8.62
CA VAL A 411 13.94 -37.39 7.47
C VAL A 411 15.20 -37.15 6.62
N ILE A 412 15.52 -35.90 6.30
CA ILE A 412 16.70 -35.55 5.50
C ILE A 412 18.00 -35.98 6.20
N ASN A 413 18.07 -35.77 7.51
CA ASN A 413 19.24 -36.10 8.30
C ASN A 413 19.41 -37.61 8.51
N SER A 414 18.32 -38.40 8.54
CA SER A 414 18.38 -39.84 8.74
C SER A 414 18.63 -40.67 7.48
N THR A 415 18.27 -40.17 6.30
CA THR A 415 18.21 -40.99 5.07
C THR A 415 19.44 -40.88 4.16
N GLN A 416 20.36 -39.95 4.38
CA GLN A 416 21.54 -39.69 3.51
C GLN A 416 21.22 -39.63 1.99
N ILE A 417 19.99 -39.29 1.60
CA ILE A 417 19.59 -39.22 0.20
C ILE A 417 20.08 -37.92 -0.45
N ASP A 418 20.64 -38.04 -1.66
CA ASP A 418 21.05 -36.90 -2.48
C ASP A 418 19.87 -36.15 -3.11
N HIS A 419 18.72 -36.84 -3.21
CA HIS A 419 17.51 -36.37 -3.88
C HIS A 419 16.24 -36.72 -3.10
N ILE A 420 15.26 -35.82 -3.14
CA ILE A 420 13.89 -36.04 -2.68
C ILE A 420 12.98 -35.95 -3.90
N GLY A 421 12.71 -37.11 -4.51
CA GLY A 421 12.15 -37.21 -5.86
C GLY A 421 13.00 -36.47 -6.89
N PHE A 422 12.44 -35.47 -7.57
CA PHE A 422 13.19 -34.67 -8.55
C PHE A 422 14.01 -33.52 -7.94
N LEU A 423 13.82 -33.22 -6.65
CA LEU A 423 14.52 -32.13 -5.96
C LEU A 423 15.89 -32.62 -5.49
N LYS A 424 16.94 -31.83 -5.75
CA LYS A 424 18.24 -32.05 -5.11
C LYS A 424 18.13 -31.73 -3.62
N ARG A 425 18.93 -32.39 -2.79
CA ARG A 425 18.97 -32.15 -1.34
C ARG A 425 19.12 -30.66 -0.99
N ASN A 426 20.12 -29.98 -1.58
CA ASN A 426 20.35 -28.55 -1.32
C ASN A 426 19.16 -27.66 -1.72
N ASP A 427 18.46 -28.01 -2.80
CA ASP A 427 17.26 -27.26 -3.22
C ASP A 427 16.14 -27.46 -2.21
N PHE A 428 15.94 -28.69 -1.73
CA PHE A 428 14.96 -29.00 -0.70
C PHE A 428 15.28 -28.32 0.64
N GLU A 429 16.53 -28.35 1.09
CA GLU A 429 16.98 -27.68 2.30
C GLU A 429 16.75 -26.17 2.22
N ASN A 430 17.01 -25.53 1.06
CA ASN A 430 16.70 -24.12 0.91
C ASN A 430 15.19 -23.85 0.84
N ILE A 431 14.37 -24.78 0.33
CA ILE A 431 12.90 -24.69 0.45
C ILE A 431 12.47 -24.72 1.91
N LEU A 432 13.01 -25.64 2.73
CA LEU A 432 12.72 -25.69 4.17
C LEU A 432 13.12 -24.39 4.88
N SER A 433 14.29 -23.83 4.57
CA SER A 433 14.72 -22.55 5.11
C SER A 433 13.79 -21.38 4.71
N ASN A 434 13.22 -21.41 3.49
CA ASN A 434 12.21 -20.42 3.08
C ASN A 434 10.85 -20.64 3.76
N LEU A 435 10.47 -21.88 4.09
CA LEU A 435 9.29 -22.20 4.90
C LEU A 435 9.47 -21.71 6.35
N GLU A 436 10.64 -21.89 6.94
CA GLU A 436 10.98 -21.35 8.27
C GLU A 436 10.89 -19.81 8.27
N ALA A 437 11.50 -19.15 7.28
CA ALA A 437 11.41 -17.71 7.13
C ALA A 437 9.95 -17.24 6.95
N THR A 438 9.11 -18.05 6.30
CA THR A 438 7.66 -17.82 6.18
C THR A 438 6.99 -17.83 7.55
N LEU A 439 7.23 -18.89 8.34
CA LEU A 439 6.70 -19.04 9.69
C LEU A 439 7.10 -17.85 10.58
N LEU A 440 8.38 -17.50 10.58
CA LEU A 440 8.93 -16.39 11.37
C LEU A 440 8.36 -15.04 10.91
N SER A 441 8.22 -14.80 9.61
CA SER A 441 7.67 -13.57 9.07
C SER A 441 6.22 -13.36 9.51
N TYR A 442 5.38 -14.40 9.43
CA TYR A 442 3.97 -14.30 9.87
C TYR A 442 3.84 -14.20 11.39
N LYS A 443 4.67 -14.88 12.18
CA LYS A 443 4.75 -14.69 13.64
C LYS A 443 5.12 -13.23 13.97
N ALA A 444 6.14 -12.68 13.30
CA ALA A 444 6.55 -11.28 13.48
C ALA A 444 5.49 -10.27 13.03
N HIS A 445 4.67 -10.60 12.04
CA HIS A 445 3.54 -9.78 11.62
C HIS A 445 2.53 -9.56 12.75
N ASN A 446 2.21 -10.63 13.48
CA ASN A 446 1.27 -10.57 14.59
C ASN A 446 1.83 -9.75 15.77
N ASN A 447 3.15 -9.78 15.99
CA ASN A 447 3.79 -9.13 17.13
C ASN A 447 4.19 -7.67 16.88
N SER A 448 4.63 -7.35 15.64
CA SER A 448 5.26 -6.06 15.31
C SER A 448 4.77 -5.47 13.98
N GLY A 449 3.67 -5.99 13.45
CA GLY A 449 3.05 -5.54 12.22
C GLY A 449 3.87 -5.81 10.96
N PHE A 450 3.54 -5.09 9.88
CA PHE A 450 4.14 -5.31 8.57
C PHE A 450 5.65 -5.02 8.51
N LYS A 451 6.18 -4.19 9.42
CA LYS A 451 7.62 -3.89 9.48
C LYS A 451 8.43 -5.12 9.88
N GLY A 452 8.02 -5.85 10.92
CA GLY A 452 8.69 -7.09 11.33
C GLY A 452 8.63 -8.18 10.27
N PHE A 453 7.45 -8.35 9.65
CA PHE A 453 7.27 -9.24 8.49
C PHE A 453 8.26 -8.90 7.36
N SER A 454 8.31 -7.63 6.96
CA SER A 454 9.15 -7.18 5.84
C SER A 454 10.64 -7.35 6.13
N LYS A 455 11.07 -7.13 7.38
CA LYS A 455 12.47 -7.31 7.79
C LYS A 455 12.96 -8.74 7.55
N ILE A 456 12.19 -9.74 7.97
CA ILE A 456 12.55 -11.16 7.84
C ILE A 456 12.49 -11.59 6.37
N ARG A 457 11.40 -11.24 5.67
CA ARG A 457 11.23 -11.51 4.22
C ARG A 457 12.38 -10.93 3.40
N ASN A 458 12.71 -9.66 3.58
CA ASN A 458 13.76 -8.99 2.80
C ASN A 458 15.16 -9.55 3.09
N LYS A 459 15.43 -9.97 4.33
CA LYS A 459 16.68 -10.68 4.63
C LYS A 459 16.77 -11.97 3.81
N LYS A 460 15.69 -12.77 3.78
CA LYS A 460 15.66 -14.02 3.02
C LYS A 460 15.75 -13.80 1.51
N TYR A 461 15.19 -12.70 0.98
CA TYR A 461 15.36 -12.30 -0.42
C TYR A 461 16.82 -12.15 -0.80
N ILE A 462 17.55 -11.38 0.00
CA ILE A 462 18.96 -11.11 -0.25
C ILE A 462 19.75 -12.42 -0.20
N GLU A 463 19.50 -13.28 0.78
CA GLU A 463 20.12 -14.62 0.86
C GLU A 463 19.86 -15.46 -0.40
N ASN A 464 18.61 -15.52 -0.86
CA ASN A 464 18.24 -16.25 -2.07
C ASN A 464 18.94 -15.67 -3.32
N ILE A 465 19.01 -14.33 -3.46
CA ILE A 465 19.73 -13.68 -4.58
C ILE A 465 21.23 -14.07 -4.55
N LEU A 466 21.85 -14.04 -3.36
CA LEU A 466 23.25 -14.41 -3.20
C LEU A 466 23.51 -15.89 -3.49
N LEU A 467 22.55 -16.78 -3.21
CA LEU A 467 22.63 -18.20 -3.57
C LEU A 467 22.76 -18.38 -5.10
N PHE A 468 21.93 -17.69 -5.89
CA PHE A 468 22.04 -17.74 -7.36
C PHE A 468 23.40 -17.24 -7.85
N ARG A 469 23.97 -16.20 -7.24
CA ARG A 469 25.32 -15.72 -7.61
C ARG A 469 26.40 -16.74 -7.25
N ARG A 470 26.35 -17.33 -6.05
CA ARG A 470 27.34 -18.30 -5.57
C ARG A 470 27.39 -19.55 -6.44
N ASN A 471 26.22 -20.08 -6.82
CA ASN A 471 26.11 -21.26 -7.67
C ASN A 471 26.66 -21.04 -9.09
N ASN A 472 26.97 -19.80 -9.48
CA ASN A 472 27.55 -19.45 -10.76
C ASN A 472 29.00 -19.01 -10.72
N LYS A 473 29.66 -18.94 -9.56
CA LYS A 473 31.05 -18.43 -9.48
C LYS A 473 32.05 -19.15 -10.41
N ASN A 474 31.77 -20.40 -10.79
CA ASN A 474 32.62 -21.17 -11.72
C ASN A 474 32.36 -20.86 -13.21
N LYS A 475 31.25 -20.17 -13.52
CA LYS A 475 30.91 -19.68 -14.86
C LYS A 475 31.23 -18.20 -14.84
N LYS A 476 32.10 -17.70 -15.72
CA LYS A 476 32.58 -16.31 -15.77
C LYS A 476 31.49 -15.21 -15.91
N ILE A 477 30.21 -15.53 -15.77
CA ILE A 477 29.04 -14.69 -16.04
C ILE A 477 28.14 -14.67 -14.80
N ASN A 478 28.07 -13.54 -14.09
CA ASN A 478 27.31 -13.38 -12.85
C ASN A 478 26.13 -12.40 -12.97
N LYS A 479 25.73 -12.05 -14.21
CA LYS A 479 24.71 -11.02 -14.41
C LYS A 479 23.29 -11.50 -14.07
N LEU A 480 22.51 -10.62 -13.44
CA LEU A 480 21.15 -10.91 -12.96
C LEU A 480 20.13 -9.89 -13.50
N CYS A 481 18.98 -10.37 -13.96
CA CYS A 481 17.78 -9.55 -14.16
C CYS A 481 16.80 -9.86 -13.02
N ILE A 482 16.44 -8.88 -12.20
CA ILE A 482 15.55 -9.07 -11.04
C ILE A 482 14.24 -8.33 -11.29
N PHE A 483 13.09 -8.98 -11.09
CA PHE A 483 11.76 -8.41 -11.30
C PHE A 483 10.85 -8.59 -10.09
N GLY A 484 10.19 -7.52 -9.67
CA GLY A 484 9.29 -7.51 -8.53
C GLY A 484 8.67 -6.15 -8.25
N GLY A 485 8.04 -6.00 -7.09
CA GLY A 485 7.43 -4.79 -6.61
C GLY A 485 8.43 -3.64 -6.49
N SER A 486 8.09 -2.51 -7.08
CA SER A 486 8.95 -1.31 -7.18
C SER A 486 9.56 -0.82 -5.87
N ASN A 487 8.89 -0.98 -4.73
CA ASN A 487 9.44 -0.56 -3.44
C ASN A 487 10.78 -1.25 -3.09
N HIS A 488 11.03 -2.44 -3.62
CA HIS A 488 12.28 -3.17 -3.38
C HIS A 488 13.48 -2.61 -4.13
N TYR A 489 13.27 -1.75 -5.15
CA TYR A 489 14.31 -1.36 -6.09
C TYR A 489 14.57 0.15 -6.20
N LYS A 490 14.17 0.91 -5.17
CA LYS A 490 14.37 2.36 -5.11
C LYS A 490 15.82 2.68 -4.72
N LYS A 491 16.46 3.59 -5.45
CA LYS A 491 17.84 4.07 -5.21
C LYS A 491 17.99 4.86 -3.92
N ASN A 492 17.00 5.69 -3.60
CA ASN A 492 17.11 6.74 -2.58
C ASN A 492 16.73 6.26 -1.16
N THR A 493 16.72 4.95 -0.95
CA THR A 493 16.50 4.36 0.38
C THR A 493 17.84 4.10 1.06
N GLN A 494 17.90 4.30 2.38
CA GLN A 494 19.07 3.97 3.20
C GLN A 494 18.85 2.71 4.05
N ASP A 495 17.83 1.92 3.71
CA ASP A 495 17.55 0.65 4.38
C ASP A 495 18.47 -0.44 3.82
N SER A 496 19.36 -0.99 4.66
CA SER A 496 20.26 -2.10 4.31
C SER A 496 19.54 -3.37 3.88
N LEU A 497 18.25 -3.49 4.18
CA LEU A 497 17.40 -4.60 3.77
C LEU A 497 16.56 -4.26 2.52
N ASN A 498 16.73 -3.09 1.93
CA ASN A 498 16.23 -2.85 0.58
C ASN A 498 17.16 -3.54 -0.43
N ILE A 499 16.58 -4.28 -1.39
CA ILE A 499 17.34 -5.11 -2.33
C ILE A 499 18.27 -4.25 -3.18
N TYR A 500 17.79 -3.15 -3.75
CA TYR A 500 18.63 -2.29 -4.57
C TYR A 500 19.78 -1.70 -3.75
N TYR A 501 19.46 -1.11 -2.59
CA TYR A 501 20.50 -0.53 -1.74
C TYR A 501 21.55 -1.55 -1.32
N TYR A 502 21.13 -2.76 -0.96
CA TYR A 502 22.07 -3.84 -0.63
C TYR A 502 22.97 -4.19 -1.81
N LEU A 503 22.42 -4.45 -2.99
CA LEU A 503 23.20 -4.84 -4.17
C LEU A 503 24.11 -3.71 -4.65
N ASP A 504 23.64 -2.46 -4.62
CA ASP A 504 24.37 -1.32 -5.14
C ASP A 504 25.43 -0.78 -4.17
N LYS A 505 25.16 -0.79 -2.86
CA LYS A 505 26.02 -0.13 -1.85
C LYS A 505 26.75 -1.07 -0.90
N ILE A 506 26.18 -2.24 -0.61
CA ILE A 506 26.71 -3.16 0.41
C ILE A 506 27.45 -4.35 -0.22
N ASN A 507 26.86 -4.98 -1.25
CA ASN A 507 27.43 -6.15 -1.89
C ASN A 507 28.65 -5.77 -2.75
N LEU A 508 29.83 -6.21 -2.34
CA LEU A 508 31.09 -5.90 -3.03
C LEU A 508 31.11 -6.39 -4.49
N ASP A 509 30.44 -7.51 -4.78
CA ASP A 509 30.43 -8.13 -6.11
C ASP A 509 29.55 -7.39 -7.14
N THR A 510 28.74 -6.41 -6.72
CA THR A 510 27.80 -5.67 -7.60
C THR A 510 27.79 -4.17 -7.31
N LYS A 511 28.78 -3.69 -6.55
CA LYS A 511 28.79 -2.33 -6.02
C LYS A 511 28.89 -1.31 -7.15
N ASN A 512 27.95 -0.37 -7.22
CA ASN A 512 27.81 0.61 -8.30
C ASN A 512 27.56 0.03 -9.70
N GLU A 513 27.19 -1.25 -9.81
CA GLU A 513 26.91 -1.94 -11.08
C GLU A 513 25.43 -2.41 -11.13
N VAL A 514 24.54 -1.63 -10.52
CA VAL A 514 23.11 -1.92 -10.43
C VAL A 514 22.29 -0.82 -11.12
N TYR A 515 21.55 -1.21 -12.15
CA TYR A 515 20.61 -0.33 -12.86
C TYR A 515 19.17 -0.67 -12.49
N SER A 516 18.32 0.36 -12.33
CA SER A 516 16.92 0.21 -11.92
C SER A 516 15.94 0.82 -12.92
N VAL A 517 14.93 0.04 -13.31
CA VAL A 517 13.85 0.45 -14.22
C VAL A 517 12.51 0.38 -13.48
N ARG A 518 11.73 1.45 -13.49
CA ARG A 518 10.35 1.50 -12.99
C ARG A 518 9.35 1.27 -14.12
N LEU A 519 8.50 0.25 -14.00
CA LEU A 519 7.33 0.03 -14.86
C LEU A 519 6.06 0.51 -14.14
N LEU A 520 5.60 1.73 -14.43
CA LEU A 520 4.43 2.31 -13.78
C LEU A 520 3.20 2.18 -14.68
N SER A 521 2.32 1.23 -14.37
CA SER A 521 1.00 1.13 -14.98
C SER A 521 -0.01 2.06 -14.30
N LEU A 522 -0.70 2.90 -15.07
CA LEU A 522 -1.62 3.95 -14.58
C LEU A 522 -3.07 3.49 -14.46
N GLY A 523 -3.46 2.47 -15.21
CA GLY A 523 -4.83 1.99 -15.24
C GLY A 523 -4.96 0.59 -15.82
N TYR A 524 -6.12 0.00 -15.59
CA TYR A 524 -6.45 -1.32 -16.07
C TYR A 524 -7.48 -1.26 -17.19
N SER A 525 -7.38 -2.22 -18.11
CA SER A 525 -8.45 -2.62 -19.02
C SER A 525 -9.05 -3.94 -18.52
N PHE A 526 -10.37 -4.01 -18.43
CA PHE A 526 -11.11 -5.26 -18.15
C PHE A 526 -11.59 -5.96 -19.42
N GLU A 527 -11.12 -5.54 -20.60
CA GLU A 527 -11.40 -6.24 -21.85
C GLU A 527 -11.03 -7.72 -21.71
N ASN A 528 -11.98 -8.59 -22.06
CA ASN A 528 -11.81 -10.05 -22.04
C ASN A 528 -11.47 -10.64 -20.65
N LEU A 529 -11.74 -9.93 -19.55
CA LEU A 529 -11.50 -10.44 -18.21
C LEU A 529 -12.48 -11.59 -17.90
N ASN A 530 -11.98 -12.80 -17.66
CA ASN A 530 -12.81 -13.90 -17.17
C ASN A 530 -13.24 -13.61 -15.73
N LEU A 531 -14.50 -13.20 -15.55
CA LEU A 531 -15.09 -12.89 -14.25
C LEU A 531 -15.49 -14.16 -13.47
N ASN A 532 -15.24 -15.38 -13.90
CA ASN A 532 -15.58 -16.56 -13.10
C ASN A 532 -14.69 -16.64 -11.84
N SER A 533 -15.31 -16.58 -10.66
CA SER A 533 -14.60 -16.54 -9.36
C SER A 533 -13.80 -17.78 -9.02
N ARG A 534 -14.07 -18.93 -9.66
CA ARG A 534 -13.39 -20.20 -9.35
C ARG A 534 -11.90 -20.13 -9.72
N HIS A 535 -11.57 -19.58 -10.89
CA HIS A 535 -10.20 -19.44 -11.41
C HIS A 535 -9.31 -18.52 -10.56
N HIS A 536 -9.91 -17.64 -9.77
CA HIS A 536 -9.17 -16.62 -9.03
C HIS A 536 -8.80 -17.04 -7.61
N LYS A 537 -9.25 -18.23 -7.14
CA LYS A 537 -9.03 -18.67 -5.75
C LYS A 537 -7.55 -18.93 -5.45
N SER A 538 -6.79 -19.42 -6.44
CA SER A 538 -5.36 -19.68 -6.36
C SER A 538 -4.51 -18.40 -6.27
N MET A 539 -5.04 -17.27 -6.75
CA MET A 539 -4.36 -15.99 -6.76
C MET A 539 -4.37 -15.29 -5.39
N GLY A 540 -3.38 -14.41 -5.19
CA GLY A 540 -3.20 -13.66 -3.95
C GLY A 540 -4.38 -12.74 -3.58
N ARG A 541 -4.47 -12.38 -2.30
CA ARG A 541 -5.55 -11.54 -1.76
C ARG A 541 -5.71 -10.20 -2.51
N GLY A 542 -4.61 -9.58 -2.92
CA GLY A 542 -4.60 -8.32 -3.68
C GLY A 542 -5.32 -8.46 -5.02
N TYR A 543 -4.94 -9.47 -5.80
CA TYR A 543 -5.59 -9.80 -7.07
C TYR A 543 -7.09 -10.09 -6.90
N ARG A 544 -7.47 -10.95 -5.93
CA ARG A 544 -8.89 -11.27 -5.69
C ARG A 544 -9.72 -10.03 -5.33
N ARG A 545 -9.14 -9.09 -4.57
CA ARG A 545 -9.77 -7.79 -4.26
C ARG A 545 -9.95 -6.93 -5.50
N LEU A 546 -8.93 -6.88 -6.37
CA LEU A 546 -9.01 -6.16 -7.64
C LEU A 546 -10.12 -6.70 -8.54
N ILE A 547 -10.18 -8.02 -8.73
CA ILE A 547 -11.23 -8.69 -9.51
C ILE A 547 -12.61 -8.49 -8.88
N LYS A 548 -12.74 -8.52 -7.55
CA LYS A 548 -14.03 -8.23 -6.90
C LYS A 548 -14.49 -6.80 -7.22
N LYS A 549 -13.61 -5.81 -7.06
CA LYS A 549 -13.91 -4.41 -7.40
C LYS A 549 -14.28 -4.25 -8.87
N ALA A 550 -13.63 -4.99 -9.76
CA ALA A 550 -13.94 -5.06 -11.18
C ALA A 550 -15.39 -5.44 -11.43
N LYS A 551 -15.81 -6.56 -10.84
CA LYS A 551 -17.16 -7.11 -10.96
C LYS A 551 -18.19 -6.14 -10.42
N ASP A 552 -17.97 -5.65 -9.20
CA ASP A 552 -18.87 -4.72 -8.55
C ASP A 552 -19.09 -3.48 -9.44
N TYR A 553 -18.02 -2.98 -10.09
CA TYR A 553 -18.11 -1.84 -11.01
C TYR A 553 -18.83 -2.17 -12.32
N TYR A 554 -18.53 -3.32 -12.93
CA TYR A 554 -19.15 -3.78 -14.17
C TYR A 554 -20.67 -3.96 -14.01
N GLU A 555 -21.11 -4.58 -12.91
CA GLU A 555 -22.52 -4.77 -12.56
C GLU A 555 -23.24 -3.43 -12.32
N LEU A 556 -22.56 -2.43 -11.74
CA LEU A 556 -23.17 -1.13 -11.46
C LEU A 556 -23.37 -0.26 -12.71
N ASN A 557 -22.49 -0.37 -13.70
CA ASN A 557 -22.43 0.53 -14.85
C ASN A 557 -22.99 -0.08 -16.14
N ASN A 558 -23.68 -1.22 -16.06
CA ASN A 558 -24.30 -1.91 -17.20
C ASN A 558 -23.32 -2.02 -18.38
N SER A 559 -22.13 -2.59 -18.14
CA SER A 559 -21.14 -2.98 -19.16
C SER A 559 -20.58 -1.89 -20.09
N LYS A 560 -20.79 -0.59 -19.83
CA LYS A 560 -20.40 0.46 -20.78
C LYS A 560 -18.94 0.90 -20.77
N LEU A 561 -18.10 0.41 -19.85
CA LEU A 561 -16.76 0.97 -19.64
C LEU A 561 -15.69 -0.11 -19.47
N ASN A 562 -14.76 -0.15 -20.42
CA ASN A 562 -13.68 -1.14 -20.51
C ASN A 562 -12.41 -0.75 -19.74
N LYS A 563 -12.21 0.54 -19.39
CA LYS A 563 -10.95 1.08 -18.87
C LYS A 563 -11.16 1.97 -17.62
N PHE A 564 -10.35 1.79 -16.58
CA PHE A 564 -10.46 2.49 -15.28
C PHE A 564 -9.09 2.52 -14.57
N SER A 565 -8.90 3.49 -13.66
CA SER A 565 -7.74 3.57 -12.76
C SER A 565 -8.11 3.10 -11.36
N ILE A 566 -7.12 2.54 -10.66
CA ILE A 566 -7.22 2.14 -9.25
C ILE A 566 -6.53 3.13 -8.30
N PHE A 567 -5.90 4.18 -8.81
CA PHE A 567 -5.22 5.17 -7.97
C PHE A 567 -6.25 6.08 -7.29
N PRO A 568 -6.23 6.20 -5.94
CA PRO A 568 -7.06 7.17 -5.24
C PRO A 568 -6.63 8.58 -5.64
N GLY A 569 -7.47 9.25 -6.44
CA GLY A 569 -7.16 10.58 -6.97
C GLY A 569 -6.18 10.50 -8.14
N ILE A 570 -6.71 10.54 -9.37
CA ILE A 570 -5.88 10.78 -10.54
C ILE A 570 -5.46 12.25 -10.48
N THR A 571 -4.20 12.48 -10.13
CA THR A 571 -3.60 13.81 -10.13
C THR A 571 -3.60 14.38 -11.54
N SER A 572 -3.53 15.70 -11.65
CA SER A 572 -3.58 16.35 -12.96
C SER A 572 -2.40 15.91 -13.86
N ILE A 573 -1.22 15.67 -13.29
CA ILE A 573 -0.07 15.14 -14.04
C ILE A 573 -0.26 13.68 -14.51
N LEU A 574 -0.91 12.82 -13.70
CA LEU A 574 -1.22 11.47 -14.14
C LEU A 574 -2.21 11.49 -15.30
N LYS A 575 -3.19 12.41 -15.28
CA LYS A 575 -4.09 12.59 -16.43
C LYS A 575 -3.30 12.91 -17.69
N ASP A 576 -2.39 13.89 -17.63
CA ASP A 576 -1.56 14.26 -18.78
C ASP A 576 -0.71 13.11 -19.30
N MET A 577 -0.20 12.24 -18.44
CA MET A 577 0.52 11.03 -18.87
C MET A 577 -0.37 10.03 -19.59
N MET A 578 -1.61 9.89 -19.13
CA MET A 578 -2.60 9.09 -19.81
C MET A 578 -2.98 9.69 -21.17
N LEU A 579 -2.99 11.02 -21.31
CA LEU A 579 -3.18 11.70 -22.59
C LEU A 579 -2.09 11.39 -23.57
N LEU A 580 -0.85 11.51 -23.13
CA LEU A 580 0.29 11.18 -23.96
C LEU A 580 0.22 9.70 -24.38
N GLY A 581 -0.15 8.82 -23.45
CA GLY A 581 -0.45 7.42 -23.74
C GLY A 581 -1.51 7.23 -24.84
N CYS A 582 -2.64 7.93 -24.76
CA CYS A 582 -3.68 7.93 -25.80
C CYS A 582 -3.13 8.37 -27.16
N GLN A 583 -2.34 9.45 -27.21
CA GLN A 583 -1.69 9.94 -28.44
C GLN A 583 -0.68 8.94 -29.02
N LEU A 584 -0.17 8.03 -28.20
CA LEU A 584 0.70 6.93 -28.58
C LEU A 584 -0.08 5.61 -28.81
N ASN A 585 -1.38 5.67 -29.09
CA ASN A 585 -2.25 4.52 -29.29
C ASN A 585 -2.24 3.53 -28.12
N GLY A 586 -2.10 4.03 -26.89
CA GLY A 586 -2.06 3.23 -25.67
C GLY A 586 -0.74 2.54 -25.35
N ASN A 587 0.28 2.75 -26.17
CA ASN A 587 1.53 2.06 -26.00
C ASN A 587 2.33 2.60 -24.81
N PRO A 588 3.14 1.75 -24.15
CA PRO A 588 4.09 2.20 -23.14
C PRO A 588 5.07 3.20 -23.73
N PHE A 589 5.63 4.07 -22.90
CA PHE A 589 6.65 5.02 -23.32
C PHE A 589 7.71 5.25 -22.25
N LYS A 590 8.96 5.39 -22.71
CA LYS A 590 10.10 5.73 -21.88
C LYS A 590 10.06 7.22 -21.57
N PHE A 591 10.39 7.57 -20.33
CA PHE A 591 10.37 8.93 -19.85
C PHE A 591 11.62 9.26 -19.03
N ASP A 592 12.20 10.46 -19.22
CA ASP A 592 13.34 10.91 -18.42
C ASP A 592 12.89 11.78 -17.24
N CYS A 593 13.55 11.59 -16.09
CA CYS A 593 13.25 12.29 -14.84
C CYS A 593 13.43 13.82 -14.95
N ILE A 594 14.35 14.28 -15.82
CA ILE A 594 14.56 15.72 -16.07
C ILE A 594 13.29 16.37 -16.63
N TYR A 595 12.57 15.69 -17.53
CA TYR A 595 11.31 16.19 -18.09
C TYR A 595 10.20 16.22 -17.03
N TRP A 596 10.23 15.28 -16.09
CA TRP A 596 9.27 15.19 -14.98
C TRP A 596 9.35 16.40 -14.06
N LYS A 597 10.57 16.87 -13.75
CA LYS A 597 10.80 18.09 -12.96
C LYS A 597 10.24 19.32 -13.68
N LYS A 598 10.45 19.42 -14.99
CA LYS A 598 9.92 20.53 -15.82
C LYS A 598 8.39 20.51 -15.83
N LEU A 599 7.79 19.34 -16.03
CA LEU A 599 6.34 19.14 -16.01
C LEU A 599 5.72 19.57 -14.69
N VAL A 600 6.25 19.07 -13.57
CA VAL A 600 5.79 19.41 -12.22
C VAL A 600 5.87 20.91 -11.94
N ASN A 601 6.97 21.55 -12.33
CA ASN A 601 7.17 22.98 -12.06
C ASN A 601 6.31 23.88 -12.94
N LYS A 602 5.92 23.44 -14.14
CA LYS A 602 5.08 24.21 -15.08
C LYS A 602 3.58 23.93 -14.92
N TYR A 603 3.21 22.92 -14.11
CA TYR A 603 1.81 22.50 -14.01
C TYR A 603 0.99 23.49 -13.17
N ASN A 604 -0.15 23.94 -13.71
CA ASN A 604 -1.15 24.68 -12.96
C ASN A 604 -2.02 23.70 -12.18
N TYR A 605 -1.60 23.38 -10.95
CA TYR A 605 -2.30 22.42 -10.10
C TYR A 605 -3.67 22.94 -9.67
N ASN A 606 -4.66 22.05 -9.66
CA ASN A 606 -6.03 22.39 -9.26
C ASN A 606 -6.15 22.62 -7.74
N SER A 607 -5.19 22.13 -6.95
CA SER A 607 -5.15 22.31 -5.50
C SER A 607 -3.75 22.02 -4.93
N ARG A 608 -3.51 22.43 -3.68
CA ARG A 608 -2.29 22.05 -2.92
C ARG A 608 -2.14 20.53 -2.78
N SER A 609 -3.24 19.80 -2.57
CA SER A 609 -3.24 18.34 -2.44
C SER A 609 -2.82 17.65 -3.76
N ASP A 610 -3.30 18.16 -4.90
CA ASP A 610 -2.92 17.68 -6.23
C ASP A 610 -1.44 17.91 -6.51
N ARG A 611 -0.91 19.08 -6.13
CA ARG A 611 0.53 19.38 -6.20
C ARG A 611 1.37 18.42 -5.36
N LEU A 612 1.01 18.20 -4.09
CA LEU A 612 1.75 17.31 -3.19
C LEU A 612 1.73 15.86 -3.68
N SER A 613 0.58 15.38 -4.15
CA SER A 613 0.44 14.03 -4.70
C SER A 613 1.28 13.86 -5.97
N SER A 614 1.29 14.87 -6.84
CA SER A 614 2.11 14.89 -8.05
C SER A 614 3.62 14.90 -7.73
N LEU A 615 4.04 15.67 -6.73
CA LEU A 615 5.41 15.65 -6.22
C LEU A 615 5.79 14.28 -5.64
N GLY A 616 4.88 13.62 -4.92
CA GLY A 616 5.11 12.25 -4.43
C GLY A 616 5.41 11.26 -5.56
N ILE A 617 4.64 11.32 -6.65
CA ILE A 617 4.85 10.47 -7.84
C ILE A 617 6.18 10.83 -8.52
N TYR A 618 6.50 12.11 -8.63
CA TYR A 618 7.78 12.58 -9.15
C TYR A 618 8.96 11.99 -8.38
N PHE A 619 8.95 12.09 -7.05
CA PHE A 619 10.02 11.56 -6.21
C PHE A 619 10.10 10.03 -6.28
N ASP A 620 8.97 9.33 -6.38
CA ASP A 620 8.95 7.89 -6.61
C ASP A 620 9.67 7.51 -7.92
N LEU A 621 9.33 8.17 -9.02
CA LEU A 621 9.92 7.89 -10.34
C LEU A 621 11.40 8.30 -10.43
N CYS A 622 11.79 9.39 -9.78
CA CYS A 622 13.20 9.81 -9.67
C CYS A 622 14.03 8.95 -8.73
N SER A 623 13.42 7.98 -8.05
CA SER A 623 14.13 6.98 -7.26
C SER A 623 14.59 5.79 -8.10
N PHE A 624 14.52 5.86 -9.43
CA PHE A 624 14.96 4.84 -10.38
C PHE A 624 15.82 5.48 -11.48
N ASP A 625 16.66 4.70 -12.15
CA ASP A 625 17.49 5.19 -13.27
C ASP A 625 16.67 5.46 -14.53
N LYS A 626 15.64 4.65 -14.76
CA LYS A 626 14.66 4.88 -15.82
C LYS A 626 13.24 4.60 -15.36
N SER A 627 12.30 5.33 -15.93
CA SER A 627 10.87 5.09 -15.75
C SER A 627 10.19 4.88 -17.10
N ILE A 628 9.30 3.89 -17.14
CA ILE A 628 8.45 3.57 -18.27
C ILE A 628 7.01 3.67 -17.79
N ILE A 629 6.23 4.48 -18.49
CA ILE A 629 4.82 4.69 -18.19
C ILE A 629 3.99 3.78 -19.08
N ILE A 630 3.05 3.07 -18.47
CA ILE A 630 2.10 2.19 -19.14
C ILE A 630 0.70 2.77 -18.91
N PRO A 631 0.09 3.42 -19.92
CA PRO A 631 -1.14 4.18 -19.74
C PRO A 631 -2.30 3.31 -19.26
N TYR A 632 -2.45 2.14 -19.86
CA TYR A 632 -3.41 1.13 -19.46
C TYR A 632 -2.87 -0.25 -19.81
N SER A 633 -3.29 -1.25 -19.04
CA SER A 633 -2.91 -2.65 -19.29
C SER A 633 -4.05 -3.57 -18.90
N GLN A 634 -4.17 -4.71 -19.58
CA GLN A 634 -5.02 -5.79 -19.10
C GLN A 634 -4.53 -6.30 -17.74
N ILE A 635 -5.44 -6.89 -16.98
CA ILE A 635 -5.07 -7.70 -15.80
C ILE A 635 -4.51 -9.04 -16.29
N ILE A 636 -3.53 -9.57 -15.56
CA ILE A 636 -3.01 -10.92 -15.80
C ILE A 636 -4.10 -11.98 -15.69
N ASN A 637 -4.00 -13.07 -16.45
CA ASN A 637 -5.02 -14.10 -16.49
C ASN A 637 -4.68 -15.23 -15.52
N ALA A 638 -5.59 -15.54 -14.61
CA ALA A 638 -5.45 -16.71 -13.73
C ALA A 638 -5.66 -18.01 -14.53
N ILE A 639 -4.86 -19.04 -14.25
CA ILE A 639 -5.03 -20.39 -14.81
C ILE A 639 -6.07 -21.16 -13.98
N GLU A 640 -6.80 -22.05 -14.64
CA GLU A 640 -7.82 -22.94 -14.07
C GLU A 640 -7.29 -23.91 -13.00
#